data_AF-A0A6P6C9P4-F1
#
_entry.id   AF-A0A6P6C9P4-F1
#
_cell.length_a   1.000
_cell.length_b   1.000
_cell.length_c   1.000
_cell.angle_alpha   90.00
_cell.angle_beta   90.00
_cell.angle_gamma   90.00
#
_symmetry.space_group_name_H-M   'P 1'
#
loop_
_entity.id
_entity.type
_entity.pdbx_description
1 polymer ?
#
loop_
_entity_poly.entity_id
_entity_poly.type
_entity_poly.pdbx_seq_one_letter_code
_entity_poly.pdbx_strand_id
1 'polypeptide(L)'
;MFVFGGYTGDIYSNSNLKNKNDLFEYKFATGQWTEWKIEGRLPVARSAHGATVYSDKLWIFAGYDGNARLNDMWTIGLQDRELTCWEEVAQSGEIPPSCCNFPVAVCRDKMFVFSGQSGAKITNNLFQFEFKDKTWTRIPTEHLLRGSPPPPQRRYGHTMVAFDRHLYVFGGAADNTLPNELHCYDVDFQTWEVVQPSSDSEVGGAEVPERAAASEEATALASEERGSFKKSRDVFGLDFGTTTAKQPSTPASELPSGRLFHAAAVISDAMYIFGGTVDNNIRSGEMYRFQFSCYPKCTLHEDYGRLWESRQFCDVEFVLGEKEECVQGHVAIVTARSRWLRRKIVQARERLAQKLEEEAAPASREAPGVAVGGARPPMLHVAIREAEARPFEVLMQFLYTDKIKYPRKGHVEDVLLIMDVYKLALSFQLCRLEQLCRQYIEASVDLQNVLVVCESAARLQLSQLKEHCLNFVVKESHFNQVIMMKEFERLSSPLIVEIVRRKQQPPPRAPSDQPMDIGTSLIQDMKAYLEGAGAEFCDITLLLDGHPRPAHKAILAARSSYFEAMFRSFMPEDGQVNISIGEMVPSRQAFESMLRYIYYGEVNMPPEDSLYLFAAPYYYGFYNNRLQAYCKQNLEMNVTVQNVLQILEAADKTQALDMKRHCLHIIVHQFTKVRALLAQHSLPTPHIQDPLSLGISLGLQATHAAITEPAAAA
;
A
#
# COMPACT_ATOMS: atom_id res chain seq x y z
N MET A 1 8.13 0.37 -30.70
CA MET A 1 9.04 1.16 -29.83
C MET A 1 9.76 2.17 -30.70
N PHE A 2 9.91 3.41 -30.25
CA PHE A 2 10.65 4.44 -30.98
C PHE A 2 11.94 4.78 -30.23
N VAL A 3 13.03 4.95 -30.98
CA VAL A 3 14.35 5.30 -30.45
C VAL A 3 14.86 6.50 -31.21
N PHE A 4 15.27 7.55 -30.50
CA PHE A 4 15.81 8.75 -31.10
C PHE A 4 17.18 9.09 -30.49
N GLY A 5 18.12 9.48 -31.34
CA GLY A 5 19.40 10.08 -30.95
C GLY A 5 20.30 9.16 -30.12
N GLY A 6 20.90 9.71 -29.06
CA GLY A 6 21.98 9.05 -28.32
C GLY A 6 23.35 9.38 -28.91
N TYR A 7 24.36 8.60 -28.58
CA TYR A 7 25.73 8.79 -29.09
C TYR A 7 26.32 7.48 -29.60
N THR A 8 27.19 7.57 -30.60
CA THR A 8 27.97 6.46 -31.15
C THR A 8 29.45 6.65 -30.86
N GLY A 9 30.18 5.58 -30.55
CA GLY A 9 31.61 5.60 -30.26
C GLY A 9 32.00 4.37 -29.44
N ASP A 10 33.30 4.20 -29.14
CA ASP A 10 33.71 3.14 -28.22
C ASP A 10 33.48 3.62 -26.78
N ILE A 11 32.46 3.02 -26.15
CA ILE A 11 32.03 3.31 -24.79
C ILE A 11 33.15 2.98 -23.78
N TYR A 12 34.03 2.02 -24.09
CA TYR A 12 35.10 1.58 -23.18
C TYR A 12 36.32 2.52 -23.20
N SER A 13 36.65 3.09 -24.36
CA SER A 13 37.75 4.06 -24.49
C SER A 13 37.31 5.53 -24.38
N ASN A 14 36.00 5.78 -24.23
CA ASN A 14 35.40 7.11 -24.17
C ASN A 14 35.84 8.00 -25.35
N SER A 15 36.06 7.38 -26.51
CA SER A 15 36.65 8.01 -27.69
C SER A 15 35.66 8.04 -28.86
N ASN A 16 35.75 9.10 -29.67
CA ASN A 16 34.90 9.32 -30.86
C ASN A 16 33.39 9.37 -30.57
N LEU A 17 32.98 9.81 -29.37
CA LEU A 17 31.56 9.96 -29.04
C LEU A 17 30.91 11.05 -29.91
N LYS A 18 30.02 10.63 -30.81
CA LYS A 18 29.26 11.53 -31.68
C LYS A 18 27.77 11.36 -31.43
N ASN A 19 27.10 12.44 -31.04
CA ASN A 19 25.65 12.44 -30.88
C ASN A 19 24.94 12.21 -32.21
N LYS A 20 23.71 11.68 -32.13
CA LYS A 20 22.83 11.42 -33.26
C LYS A 20 21.47 12.11 -33.09
N ASN A 21 20.75 12.27 -34.20
CA ASN A 21 19.36 12.75 -34.30
C ASN A 21 18.54 11.85 -35.24
N ASP A 22 18.94 10.60 -35.40
CA ASP A 22 18.21 9.59 -36.15
C ASP A 22 17.00 9.09 -35.34
N LEU A 23 15.92 8.73 -36.04
CA LEU A 23 14.71 8.14 -35.45
C LEU A 23 14.53 6.73 -36.01
N PHE A 24 14.41 5.76 -35.10
CA PHE A 24 14.17 4.36 -35.43
C PHE A 24 12.88 3.87 -34.80
N GLU A 25 12.16 3.02 -35.54
CA GLU A 25 11.02 2.27 -35.07
C GLU A 25 11.37 0.78 -35.01
N TYR A 26 11.11 0.15 -33.87
CA TYR A 26 11.11 -1.30 -33.72
C TYR A 26 9.68 -1.83 -33.68
N LYS A 27 9.38 -2.73 -34.62
CA LYS A 27 8.09 -3.39 -34.75
C LYS A 27 8.13 -4.74 -34.05
N PHE A 28 7.48 -4.83 -32.89
CA PHE A 28 7.47 -6.07 -32.09
C PHE A 28 6.88 -7.27 -32.82
N ALA A 29 5.84 -7.07 -33.64
CA ALA A 29 5.18 -8.14 -34.39
C ALA A 29 6.12 -8.82 -35.41
N THR A 30 7.09 -8.10 -35.97
CA THR A 30 7.99 -8.62 -37.01
C THR A 30 9.44 -8.74 -36.55
N GLY A 31 9.79 -8.16 -35.39
CA GLY A 31 11.16 -8.09 -34.89
C GLY A 31 12.09 -7.22 -35.75
N GLN A 32 11.53 -6.31 -36.55
CA GLN A 32 12.30 -5.50 -37.51
C GLN A 32 12.50 -4.06 -37.02
N TRP A 33 13.68 -3.53 -37.31
CA TRP A 33 14.02 -2.12 -37.16
C TRP A 33 13.80 -1.37 -38.47
N THR A 34 13.28 -0.15 -38.38
CA THR A 34 13.06 0.71 -39.53
C THR A 34 13.46 2.15 -39.20
N GLU A 35 14.37 2.72 -39.96
CA GLU A 35 14.81 4.11 -39.80
C GLU A 35 13.80 5.08 -40.45
N TRP A 36 13.26 6.02 -39.69
CA TRP A 36 12.42 7.08 -40.23
C TRP A 36 13.28 8.20 -40.81
N LYS A 37 13.31 8.29 -42.15
CA LYS A 37 13.96 9.39 -42.87
C LYS A 37 12.97 10.54 -43.00
N ILE A 38 13.22 11.61 -42.27
CA ILE A 38 12.33 12.76 -42.18
C ILE A 38 13.03 13.98 -42.79
N GLU A 39 12.34 14.69 -43.67
CA GLU A 39 12.83 15.90 -44.30
C GLU A 39 12.37 17.16 -43.55
N GLY A 40 13.08 18.27 -43.73
CA GLY A 40 12.74 19.56 -43.12
C GLY A 40 13.55 19.90 -41.87
N ARG A 41 12.93 20.60 -40.93
CA ARG A 41 13.60 21.07 -39.70
C ARG A 41 13.77 19.90 -38.74
N LEU A 42 14.97 19.70 -38.19
CA LEU A 42 15.28 18.58 -37.31
C LEU A 42 15.80 19.08 -35.95
N PRO A 43 15.48 18.40 -34.84
CA PRO A 43 16.20 18.58 -33.58
C PRO A 43 17.70 18.31 -33.77
N VAL A 44 18.53 19.08 -33.08
CA VAL A 44 19.98 18.84 -33.04
C VAL A 44 20.29 17.45 -32.48
N ALA A 45 21.39 16.88 -32.94
CA ALA A 45 21.92 15.61 -32.45
C ALA A 45 22.19 15.70 -30.94
N ARG A 46 21.58 14.79 -30.16
CA ARG A 46 21.58 14.90 -28.69
C ARG A 46 21.53 13.54 -28.00
N SER A 47 22.07 13.51 -26.79
CA SER A 47 21.98 12.38 -25.85
C SER A 47 21.38 12.81 -24.52
N ALA A 48 21.02 11.82 -23.69
CA ALA A 48 20.51 12.05 -22.32
C ALA A 48 19.32 13.04 -22.22
N HIS A 49 18.47 13.04 -23.25
CA HIS A 49 17.24 13.82 -23.33
C HIS A 49 16.05 13.03 -22.75
N GLY A 50 14.99 13.74 -22.39
CA GLY A 50 13.71 13.14 -22.07
C GLY A 50 12.95 12.80 -23.34
N ALA A 51 12.41 11.58 -23.45
CA ALA A 51 11.57 11.16 -24.57
C ALA A 51 10.30 10.47 -24.05
N THR A 52 9.14 10.86 -24.58
CA THR A 52 7.86 10.21 -24.24
C THR A 52 6.90 10.18 -25.41
N VAL A 53 6.00 9.20 -25.43
CA VAL A 53 4.92 9.12 -26.41
C VAL A 53 3.62 9.53 -25.72
N TYR A 54 2.93 10.50 -26.30
CA TYR A 54 1.63 10.97 -25.82
C TYR A 54 0.74 11.38 -26.98
N SER A 55 -0.50 10.87 -27.00
CA SER A 55 -1.51 11.15 -28.04
C SER A 55 -0.97 10.97 -29.47
N ASP A 56 -0.40 9.80 -29.77
CA ASP A 56 0.22 9.42 -31.05
C ASP A 56 1.33 10.35 -31.55
N LYS A 57 1.98 11.07 -30.64
CA LYS A 57 3.15 11.89 -30.93
C LYS A 57 4.32 11.48 -30.06
N LEU A 58 5.52 11.50 -30.63
CA LEU A 58 6.76 11.45 -29.87
C LEU A 58 7.13 12.87 -29.45
N TRP A 59 7.48 13.04 -28.19
CA TRP A 59 7.91 14.29 -27.58
C TRP A 59 9.33 14.15 -27.06
N ILE A 60 10.18 15.12 -27.35
CA ILE A 60 11.58 15.16 -26.93
C ILE A 60 11.84 16.48 -26.22
N PHE A 61 12.37 16.37 -25.01
CA PHE A 61 12.70 17.52 -24.18
C PHE A 61 14.18 17.52 -23.77
N ALA A 62 14.83 18.67 -23.94
CA ALA A 62 16.16 18.96 -23.43
C ALA A 62 17.24 17.96 -23.92
N GLY A 63 18.26 17.68 -23.08
CA GLY A 63 19.38 16.80 -23.39
C GLY A 63 20.71 17.53 -23.57
N TYR A 64 21.68 16.83 -24.14
CA TYR A 64 23.04 17.33 -24.36
C TYR A 64 23.44 17.15 -25.82
N ASP A 65 23.79 18.23 -26.51
CA ASP A 65 24.17 18.20 -27.93
C ASP A 65 25.66 17.89 -28.16
N GLY A 66 26.45 17.76 -27.10
CA GLY A 66 27.90 17.57 -27.15
C GLY A 66 28.69 18.83 -26.80
N ASN A 67 28.02 19.97 -26.71
CA ASN A 67 28.59 21.26 -26.33
C ASN A 67 27.80 21.90 -25.18
N ALA A 68 26.49 22.01 -25.32
CA ALA A 68 25.57 22.62 -24.37
C ALA A 68 24.44 21.69 -23.94
N ARG A 69 23.96 21.92 -22.72
CA ARG A 69 22.70 21.35 -22.23
C ARG A 69 21.55 22.17 -22.80
N LEU A 70 20.48 21.49 -23.18
CA LEU A 70 19.33 22.07 -23.88
C LEU A 70 18.10 22.13 -22.94
N ASN A 71 17.08 22.90 -23.32
CA ASN A 71 15.74 22.92 -22.71
C ASN A 71 14.64 23.16 -23.76
N ASP A 72 14.93 22.89 -25.02
CA ASP A 72 13.97 22.94 -26.13
C ASP A 72 13.04 21.72 -26.11
N MET A 73 11.89 21.86 -26.76
CA MET A 73 10.87 20.83 -26.89
C MET A 73 10.59 20.58 -28.37
N TRP A 74 10.60 19.32 -28.77
CA TRP A 74 10.30 18.88 -30.13
C TRP A 74 9.23 17.81 -30.13
N THR A 75 8.39 17.79 -31.17
CA THR A 75 7.41 16.74 -31.35
C THR A 75 7.30 16.29 -32.81
N ILE A 76 6.88 15.04 -33.01
CA ILE A 76 6.59 14.47 -34.32
C ILE A 76 5.39 13.52 -34.21
N GLY A 77 4.51 13.54 -35.20
CA GLY A 77 3.39 12.59 -35.29
C GLY A 77 3.86 11.17 -35.63
N LEU A 78 3.13 10.16 -35.16
CA LEU A 78 3.48 8.74 -35.36
C LEU A 78 2.51 7.99 -36.27
N GLN A 79 1.52 8.67 -36.85
CA GLN A 79 0.44 8.05 -37.64
C GLN A 79 0.81 7.82 -39.11
N ASP A 80 1.47 8.78 -39.78
CA ASP A 80 1.85 8.67 -41.19
C ASP A 80 3.31 9.10 -41.43
N ARG A 81 4.17 8.10 -41.63
CA ARG A 81 5.61 8.29 -41.79
C ARG A 81 5.99 9.21 -42.95
N GLU A 82 5.21 9.27 -44.02
CA GLU A 82 5.53 10.05 -45.22
C GLU A 82 5.14 11.53 -45.07
N LEU A 83 4.19 11.84 -44.18
CA LEU A 83 3.65 13.19 -43.98
C LEU A 83 4.12 13.85 -42.68
N THR A 84 4.75 13.11 -41.78
CA THR A 84 5.19 13.64 -40.49
C THR A 84 6.52 14.40 -40.59
N CYS A 85 6.56 15.58 -39.98
CA CYS A 85 7.78 16.35 -39.80
C CYS A 85 8.00 16.69 -38.32
N TRP A 86 9.24 16.99 -37.97
CA TRP A 86 9.56 17.48 -36.63
C TRP A 86 9.12 18.93 -36.46
N GLU A 87 8.45 19.19 -35.35
CA GLU A 87 7.96 20.52 -34.97
C GLU A 87 8.65 20.95 -33.67
N GLU A 88 9.28 22.13 -33.67
CA GLU A 88 9.73 22.75 -32.43
C GLU A 88 8.52 23.36 -31.74
N VAL A 89 8.32 23.01 -30.47
CA VAL A 89 7.18 23.43 -29.68
C VAL A 89 7.53 24.74 -28.97
N ALA A 90 6.78 25.79 -29.24
CA ALA A 90 6.84 27.02 -28.45
C ALA A 90 6.31 26.74 -27.04
N GLN A 91 7.19 26.88 -26.05
CA GLN A 91 6.91 26.61 -24.63
C GLN A 91 6.56 27.89 -23.89
N SER A 92 5.67 27.81 -22.89
CA SER A 92 5.33 28.94 -22.01
C SER A 92 5.35 28.55 -20.52
N GLY A 93 5.23 29.52 -19.62
CA GLY A 93 5.19 29.28 -18.16
C GLY A 93 6.57 29.15 -17.50
N GLU A 94 6.66 28.34 -16.43
CA GLU A 94 7.88 28.11 -15.65
C GLU A 94 8.76 27.02 -16.28
N ILE A 95 9.38 27.33 -17.42
CA ILE A 95 10.17 26.37 -18.21
C ILE A 95 11.36 25.85 -17.38
N PRO A 96 11.58 24.51 -17.31
CA PRO A 96 12.74 23.95 -16.64
C PRO A 96 14.07 24.50 -17.19
N PRO A 97 15.10 24.65 -16.35
CA PRO A 97 16.44 25.03 -16.80
C PRO A 97 17.04 23.96 -17.73
N SER A 98 18.10 24.30 -18.45
CA SER A 98 18.79 23.34 -19.30
C SER A 98 19.34 22.15 -18.53
N CYS A 99 18.96 20.94 -18.95
CA CYS A 99 19.20 19.71 -18.20
C CYS A 99 19.44 18.49 -19.11
N CYS A 100 20.12 17.49 -18.57
CA CYS A 100 20.28 16.16 -19.16
C CYS A 100 20.33 15.10 -18.05
N ASN A 101 20.34 13.81 -18.41
CA ASN A 101 20.42 12.68 -17.46
C ASN A 101 19.25 12.66 -16.44
N PHE A 102 18.05 13.00 -16.90
CA PHE A 102 16.81 12.95 -16.14
C PHE A 102 15.79 12.04 -16.85
N PRO A 103 14.91 11.38 -16.11
CA PRO A 103 13.78 10.66 -16.67
C PRO A 103 12.58 11.58 -16.91
N VAL A 104 11.72 11.17 -17.84
CA VAL A 104 10.39 11.77 -18.04
C VAL A 104 9.32 10.72 -17.82
N ALA A 105 8.20 11.10 -17.23
CA ALA A 105 7.06 10.22 -17.05
C ALA A 105 5.78 10.96 -17.42
N VAL A 106 4.81 10.25 -18.00
CA VAL A 106 3.49 10.80 -18.32
C VAL A 106 2.48 10.23 -17.35
N CYS A 107 1.72 11.12 -16.70
CA CYS A 107 0.67 10.77 -15.76
C CYS A 107 -0.50 11.73 -15.97
N ARG A 108 -1.72 11.21 -16.09
CA ARG A 108 -2.96 11.98 -16.29
C ARG A 108 -2.83 13.13 -17.29
N ASP A 109 -2.41 12.79 -18.51
CA ASP A 109 -2.31 13.75 -19.62
C ASP A 109 -1.29 14.89 -19.42
N LYS A 110 -0.34 14.71 -18.50
CA LYS A 110 0.76 15.65 -18.24
C LYS A 110 2.09 14.93 -18.23
N MET A 111 3.11 15.61 -18.73
CA MET A 111 4.49 15.12 -18.63
C MET A 111 5.16 15.72 -17.41
N PHE A 112 5.82 14.87 -16.63
CA PHE A 112 6.57 15.25 -15.44
C PHE A 112 8.07 15.10 -15.68
N VAL A 113 8.82 16.09 -15.19
CA VAL A 113 10.28 16.13 -15.24
C VAL A 113 10.79 16.38 -13.83
N PHE A 114 11.66 15.49 -13.36
CA PHE A 114 12.25 15.58 -12.03
C PHE A 114 13.78 15.58 -12.09
N SER A 115 14.38 16.58 -11.45
CA SER A 115 15.83 16.70 -11.26
C SER A 115 16.66 16.53 -12.55
N GLY A 116 17.87 15.97 -12.46
CA GLY A 116 18.82 15.83 -13.56
C GLY A 116 20.09 16.64 -13.39
N GLN A 117 20.96 16.54 -14.40
CA GLN A 117 22.22 17.27 -14.47
C GLN A 117 22.03 18.56 -15.27
N SER A 118 21.76 19.65 -14.57
CA SER A 118 21.76 21.01 -15.12
C SER A 118 23.15 21.63 -15.06
N GLY A 119 23.40 22.69 -15.83
CA GLY A 119 24.66 23.44 -15.83
C GLY A 119 24.90 24.18 -14.50
N ALA A 120 24.84 25.51 -14.51
CA ALA A 120 25.15 26.33 -13.33
C ALA A 120 24.03 26.40 -12.26
N LYS A 121 22.82 25.91 -12.55
CA LYS A 121 21.66 25.94 -11.63
C LYS A 121 21.30 24.53 -11.17
N ILE A 122 21.51 24.25 -9.89
CA ILE A 122 21.25 22.95 -9.26
C ILE A 122 19.82 22.95 -8.71
N THR A 123 18.93 22.06 -9.17
CA THR A 123 17.54 22.00 -8.69
C THR A 123 17.03 20.57 -8.48
N ASN A 124 16.28 20.36 -7.39
CA ASN A 124 15.48 19.16 -7.11
C ASN A 124 13.97 19.43 -7.34
N ASN A 125 13.66 20.37 -8.23
CA ASN A 125 12.28 20.76 -8.51
C ASN A 125 11.61 19.72 -9.40
N LEU A 126 10.32 19.50 -9.16
CA LEU A 126 9.43 18.75 -10.03
C LEU A 126 8.69 19.75 -10.92
N PHE A 127 8.69 19.50 -12.23
CA PHE A 127 7.97 20.30 -13.20
C PHE A 127 6.92 19.43 -13.90
N GLN A 128 5.79 20.03 -14.23
CA GLN A 128 4.76 19.42 -15.06
C GLN A 128 4.55 20.24 -16.34
N PHE A 129 4.28 19.55 -17.44
CA PHE A 129 3.96 20.13 -18.74
C PHE A 129 2.58 19.66 -19.17
N GLU A 130 1.70 20.64 -19.43
CA GLU A 130 0.37 20.41 -19.98
C GLU A 130 0.47 20.34 -21.51
N PHE A 131 0.27 19.15 -22.11
CA PHE A 131 0.44 18.97 -23.56
C PHE A 131 -0.50 19.84 -24.40
N LYS A 132 -1.73 20.07 -23.90
CA LYS A 132 -2.76 20.84 -24.59
C LYS A 132 -2.37 22.32 -24.73
N ASP A 133 -1.89 22.91 -23.64
CA ASP A 133 -1.61 24.35 -23.56
C ASP A 133 -0.14 24.68 -23.82
N LYS A 134 0.73 23.65 -23.88
CA LYS A 134 2.19 23.78 -24.06
C LYS A 134 2.84 24.65 -22.96
N THR A 135 2.33 24.50 -21.75
CA THR A 135 2.69 25.33 -20.59
C THR A 135 3.35 24.50 -19.52
N TRP A 136 4.47 25.00 -19.00
CA TRP A 136 5.16 24.46 -17.84
C TRP A 136 4.70 25.10 -16.55
N THR A 137 4.55 24.27 -15.52
CA THR A 137 4.30 24.71 -14.15
C THR A 137 5.30 24.04 -13.23
N ARG A 138 5.92 24.81 -12.35
CA ARG A 138 6.78 24.26 -11.30
C ARG A 138 5.89 23.86 -10.13
N ILE A 139 6.04 22.62 -9.68
CA ILE A 139 5.34 22.14 -8.50
C ILE A 139 6.10 22.65 -7.27
N PRO A 140 5.46 23.43 -6.38
CA PRO A 140 6.12 23.97 -5.19
C PRO A 140 6.57 22.87 -4.22
N THR A 141 7.75 23.08 -3.66
CA THR A 141 8.44 22.17 -2.73
C THR A 141 8.20 22.56 -1.27
N GLU A 142 7.09 23.26 -0.98
CA GLU A 142 6.79 23.81 0.35
C GLU A 142 6.15 22.73 1.24
N HIS A 143 6.94 21.73 1.62
CA HIS A 143 6.53 20.54 2.41
C HIS A 143 6.06 20.86 3.83
N LEU A 144 6.34 22.06 4.34
CA LEU A 144 6.14 22.44 5.74
C LEU A 144 4.66 22.64 6.12
N LEU A 145 3.76 22.85 5.15
CA LEU A 145 2.34 23.09 5.43
C LEU A 145 1.47 21.81 5.41
N ARG A 146 1.99 20.67 4.91
CA ARG A 146 1.22 19.41 4.74
C ARG A 146 1.73 18.22 5.56
N GLY A 147 2.82 18.36 6.33
CA GLY A 147 3.39 17.27 7.13
C GLY A 147 3.93 16.10 6.32
N SER A 148 4.17 16.29 5.02
CA SER A 148 4.72 15.29 4.11
C SER A 148 6.25 15.21 4.23
N PRO A 149 6.86 14.03 4.07
CA PRO A 149 8.30 13.88 3.87
C PRO A 149 8.87 14.85 2.81
N PRO A 150 10.15 15.24 2.94
CA PRO A 150 10.83 16.05 1.93
C PRO A 150 10.92 15.29 0.59
N PRO A 151 11.09 16.01 -0.53
CA PRO A 151 11.19 15.39 -1.85
C PRO A 151 12.55 14.68 -1.94
N PRO A 152 12.73 13.78 -2.93
CA PRO A 152 14.01 13.15 -3.16
C PRO A 152 15.12 14.21 -3.31
N GLN A 153 16.30 13.91 -2.77
CA GLN A 153 17.48 14.73 -3.01
C GLN A 153 17.76 14.85 -4.50
N ARG A 154 18.45 15.93 -4.89
CA ARG A 154 18.93 16.16 -6.26
C ARG A 154 19.68 14.93 -6.77
N ARG A 155 19.40 14.51 -8.00
CA ARG A 155 19.97 13.29 -8.56
C ARG A 155 19.96 13.28 -10.07
N TYR A 156 20.89 12.54 -10.66
CA TYR A 156 20.94 12.27 -12.10
C TYR A 156 21.11 10.77 -12.37
N GLY A 157 20.75 10.31 -13.57
CA GLY A 157 20.81 8.89 -13.92
C GLY A 157 19.86 8.01 -13.12
N HIS A 158 18.83 8.60 -12.51
CA HIS A 158 17.75 7.91 -11.82
C HIS A 158 16.64 7.54 -12.81
N THR A 159 15.73 6.66 -12.39
CA THR A 159 14.51 6.38 -13.15
C THR A 159 13.31 7.03 -12.49
N MET A 160 12.32 7.38 -13.31
CA MET A 160 11.01 7.82 -12.87
C MET A 160 9.97 7.12 -13.72
N VAL A 161 9.02 6.45 -13.08
CA VAL A 161 7.93 5.77 -13.76
C VAL A 161 6.59 6.26 -13.20
N ALA A 162 5.58 6.34 -14.06
CA ALA A 162 4.22 6.64 -13.64
C ALA A 162 3.44 5.33 -13.49
N PHE A 163 2.65 5.23 -12.43
CA PHE A 163 1.65 4.19 -12.27
C PHE A 163 0.40 4.78 -11.59
N ASP A 164 -0.73 4.67 -12.28
CA ASP A 164 -1.99 5.34 -11.95
C ASP A 164 -1.82 6.86 -11.70
N ARG A 165 -1.98 7.33 -10.46
CA ARG A 165 -1.83 8.74 -10.06
C ARG A 165 -0.48 9.10 -9.46
N HIS A 166 0.45 8.14 -9.39
CA HIS A 166 1.70 8.31 -8.67
C HIS A 166 2.92 8.31 -9.61
N LEU A 167 3.94 9.08 -9.23
CA LEU A 167 5.26 9.04 -9.85
C LEU A 167 6.24 8.39 -8.89
N TYR A 168 6.88 7.31 -9.31
CA TYR A 168 7.87 6.59 -8.53
C TYR A 168 9.27 6.95 -9.01
N VAL A 169 10.13 7.37 -8.08
CA VAL A 169 11.52 7.77 -8.34
C VAL A 169 12.47 6.84 -7.60
N PHE A 170 13.37 6.19 -8.34
CA PHE A 170 14.34 5.25 -7.78
C PHE A 170 15.76 5.50 -8.27
N GLY A 171 16.72 5.30 -7.36
CA GLY A 171 18.15 5.32 -7.64
C GLY A 171 18.69 6.69 -8.06
N GLY A 172 19.72 6.65 -8.91
CA GLY A 172 20.51 7.80 -9.35
C GLY A 172 21.74 8.06 -8.50
N ALA A 173 22.54 9.04 -8.90
CA ALA A 173 23.61 9.59 -8.08
C ALA A 173 23.15 10.90 -7.45
N ALA A 174 23.09 10.93 -6.11
CA ALA A 174 22.82 12.11 -5.32
C ALA A 174 24.12 12.51 -4.61
N ASP A 175 24.77 13.55 -5.12
CA ASP A 175 26.11 13.96 -4.69
C ASP A 175 27.13 12.82 -4.80
N ASN A 176 27.68 12.37 -3.66
CA ASN A 176 28.64 11.26 -3.59
C ASN A 176 27.98 9.95 -3.13
N THR A 177 26.66 9.85 -3.19
CA THR A 177 25.90 8.68 -2.72
C THR A 177 25.02 8.10 -3.82
N LEU A 178 24.78 6.79 -3.75
CA LEU A 178 23.79 6.09 -4.57
C LEU A 178 22.57 5.78 -3.69
N PRO A 179 21.48 6.57 -3.75
CA PRO A 179 20.29 6.31 -2.96
C PRO A 179 19.63 5.00 -3.38
N ASN A 180 19.15 4.23 -2.42
CA ASN A 180 18.37 3.01 -2.61
C ASN A 180 16.91 3.17 -2.14
N GLU A 181 16.51 4.38 -1.74
CA GLU A 181 15.13 4.70 -1.36
C GLU A 181 14.24 4.81 -2.60
N LEU A 182 13.03 4.23 -2.52
CA LEU A 182 11.97 4.45 -3.48
C LEU A 182 11.07 5.58 -2.99
N HIS A 183 11.01 6.67 -3.74
CA HIS A 183 10.09 7.77 -3.45
C HIS A 183 8.86 7.69 -4.34
N CYS A 184 7.72 8.09 -3.79
CA CYS A 184 6.44 8.17 -4.50
C CYS A 184 5.90 9.60 -4.37
N TYR A 185 5.50 10.20 -5.48
CA TYR A 185 4.81 11.48 -5.53
C TYR A 185 3.36 11.27 -5.96
N ASP A 186 2.43 11.70 -5.12
CA ASP A 186 1.01 11.70 -5.41
C ASP A 186 0.62 12.96 -6.19
N VAL A 187 0.12 12.81 -7.43
CA VAL A 187 -0.21 13.94 -8.30
C VAL A 187 -1.47 14.69 -7.83
N ASP A 188 -2.40 14.02 -7.14
CA ASP A 188 -3.63 14.65 -6.62
C ASP A 188 -3.35 15.45 -5.36
N PHE A 189 -2.72 14.80 -4.39
CA PHE A 189 -2.42 15.42 -3.11
C PHE A 189 -1.15 16.26 -3.16
N GLN A 190 -0.37 16.19 -4.25
CA GLN A 190 0.88 16.91 -4.43
C GLN A 190 1.87 16.69 -3.27
N THR A 191 1.95 15.46 -2.79
CA THR A 191 2.76 15.08 -1.62
C THR A 191 3.75 13.97 -1.98
N TRP A 192 4.93 14.02 -1.37
CA TRP A 192 5.92 12.95 -1.44
C TRP A 192 5.77 11.98 -0.27
N GLU A 193 6.07 10.72 -0.51
CA GLU A 193 6.28 9.69 0.50
C GLU A 193 7.50 8.83 0.15
N VAL A 194 8.15 8.26 1.18
CA VAL A 194 9.19 7.24 1.00
C VAL A 194 8.50 5.89 1.17
N VAL A 195 8.53 5.08 0.12
CA VAL A 195 7.86 3.79 0.10
C VAL A 195 8.67 2.80 0.93
N GLN A 196 8.06 2.31 2.00
CA GLN A 196 8.66 1.29 2.86
C GLN A 196 8.33 -0.10 2.30
N PRO A 197 9.31 -1.02 2.23
CA PRO A 197 9.05 -2.42 1.89
C PRO A 197 8.04 -3.05 2.86
N SER A 198 7.10 -3.84 2.34
CA SER A 198 6.20 -4.61 3.21
C SER A 198 6.98 -5.72 3.90
N SER A 199 6.73 -5.94 5.20
CA SER A 199 7.25 -7.11 5.94
C SER A 199 6.83 -8.44 5.33
N ASP A 200 5.73 -8.43 4.58
CA ASP A 200 5.06 -9.60 4.01
C ASP A 200 5.38 -9.75 2.51
N SER A 201 6.45 -9.11 2.03
CA SER A 201 6.85 -9.13 0.62
C SER A 201 7.43 -10.50 0.26
N GLU A 202 6.59 -11.39 -0.30
CA GLU A 202 7.02 -12.68 -0.83
C GLU A 202 7.50 -12.53 -2.29
N VAL A 203 8.68 -13.07 -2.59
CA VAL A 203 9.12 -13.26 -3.98
C VAL A 203 8.68 -14.67 -4.40
N GLY A 204 7.79 -14.76 -5.38
CA GLY A 204 7.54 -16.00 -6.10
C GLY A 204 8.84 -16.46 -6.77
N GLY A 205 9.42 -17.56 -6.27
CA GLY A 205 10.71 -18.05 -6.75
C GLY A 205 10.64 -18.44 -8.23
N ALA A 206 11.45 -17.77 -9.06
CA ALA A 206 11.95 -18.37 -10.28
C ALA A 206 13.13 -19.27 -9.90
N GLU A 207 13.04 -20.56 -10.23
CA GLU A 207 14.13 -21.52 -10.06
C GLU A 207 15.39 -21.01 -10.78
N VAL A 208 16.43 -20.69 -10.01
CA VAL A 208 17.79 -20.53 -10.54
C VAL A 208 18.59 -21.72 -10.04
N PRO A 209 19.25 -22.50 -10.92
CA PRO A 209 20.05 -23.65 -10.49
C PRO A 209 21.26 -23.18 -9.68
N GLU A 210 21.37 -23.67 -8.45
CA GLU A 210 22.45 -23.38 -7.51
C GLU A 210 23.78 -23.97 -8.03
N ARG A 211 24.79 -23.12 -8.22
CA ARG A 211 26.19 -23.55 -8.40
C ARG A 211 26.76 -23.87 -7.02
N ALA A 212 27.16 -25.12 -6.83
CA ALA A 212 27.82 -25.62 -5.63
C ALA A 212 29.05 -24.77 -5.25
N ALA A 213 29.03 -24.25 -4.02
CA ALA A 213 30.20 -23.73 -3.34
C ALA A 213 31.02 -24.89 -2.77
N ALA A 214 32.30 -24.98 -3.13
CA ALA A 214 33.28 -25.80 -2.42
C ALA A 214 34.08 -24.89 -1.48
N SER A 215 34.20 -25.32 -0.23
CA SER A 215 34.92 -24.65 0.85
C SER A 215 36.45 -24.81 0.76
N GLU A 216 37.10 -23.73 1.18
CA GLU A 216 38.49 -23.46 1.58
C GLU A 216 39.50 -24.63 1.79
N GLU A 217 40.73 -24.45 1.27
CA GLU A 217 41.93 -24.26 2.10
C GLU A 217 43.13 -23.72 1.27
N ALA A 218 43.98 -22.93 1.95
CA ALA A 218 45.03 -22.09 1.36
C ALA A 218 46.39 -22.78 1.16
N THR A 219 47.20 -22.32 0.19
CA THR A 219 48.67 -22.06 0.34
C THR A 219 49.26 -21.40 -0.92
N ALA A 220 50.32 -20.61 -0.71
CA ALA A 220 50.92 -19.65 -1.64
C ALA A 220 51.99 -20.25 -2.58
N LEU A 221 52.14 -19.66 -3.79
CA LEU A 221 53.38 -19.17 -4.45
C LEU A 221 53.38 -19.29 -6.01
N ALA A 222 53.74 -18.17 -6.64
CA ALA A 222 54.57 -17.95 -7.85
C ALA A 222 54.13 -18.36 -9.29
N SER A 223 54.23 -17.33 -10.16
CA SER A 223 54.75 -17.26 -11.55
C SER A 223 54.10 -17.96 -12.75
N GLU A 224 53.80 -17.11 -13.74
CA GLU A 224 54.02 -17.22 -15.21
C GLU A 224 53.14 -18.07 -16.17
N GLU A 225 52.80 -17.37 -17.27
CA GLU A 225 52.58 -17.77 -18.67
C GLU A 225 51.44 -18.71 -19.14
N ARG A 226 50.58 -18.10 -20.00
CA ARG A 226 50.26 -18.49 -21.39
C ARG A 226 49.46 -19.80 -21.65
N GLY A 227 48.27 -19.65 -22.27
CA GLY A 227 47.80 -20.58 -23.31
C GLY A 227 46.34 -21.06 -23.31
N SER A 228 45.57 -20.53 -24.28
CA SER A 228 44.69 -21.26 -25.23
C SER A 228 43.47 -22.11 -24.79
N PHE A 229 42.30 -21.67 -25.27
CA PHE A 229 41.16 -22.39 -25.88
C PHE A 229 41.02 -23.94 -25.73
N LYS A 230 39.83 -24.41 -25.28
CA LYS A 230 38.75 -25.04 -26.11
C LYS A 230 37.66 -25.78 -25.27
N LYS A 231 36.40 -25.54 -25.67
CA LYS A 231 35.19 -26.39 -25.79
C LYS A 231 35.22 -27.83 -25.24
N SER A 232 34.12 -28.26 -24.60
CA SER A 232 33.11 -29.20 -25.17
C SER A 232 32.20 -29.92 -24.13
N ARG A 233 30.89 -29.87 -24.39
CA ARG A 233 29.79 -30.89 -24.33
C ARG A 233 29.61 -31.85 -23.14
N ASP A 234 28.35 -31.83 -22.66
CA ASP A 234 27.41 -32.92 -22.38
C ASP A 234 27.83 -34.12 -21.48
N VAL A 235 27.01 -34.45 -20.48
CA VAL A 235 26.25 -35.72 -20.35
C VAL A 235 25.49 -35.77 -19.01
N PHE A 236 24.22 -36.19 -19.09
CA PHE A 236 23.26 -36.42 -18.01
C PHE A 236 23.64 -37.60 -17.11
N GLY A 237 23.29 -37.51 -15.82
CA GLY A 237 23.19 -38.64 -14.89
C GLY A 237 22.35 -38.26 -13.68
N LEU A 238 21.09 -38.71 -13.65
CA LEU A 238 20.19 -38.64 -12.49
C LEU A 238 20.39 -39.93 -11.68
N ASP A 239 20.63 -39.79 -10.37
CA ASP A 239 20.53 -40.89 -9.41
C ASP A 239 19.50 -40.52 -8.34
N PHE A 240 18.56 -41.44 -8.09
CA PHE A 240 17.43 -41.27 -7.18
C PHE A 240 17.79 -41.84 -5.81
N GLY A 241 18.10 -40.96 -4.86
CA GLY A 241 18.26 -41.31 -3.45
C GLY A 241 17.32 -40.48 -2.58
N THR A 242 16.32 -41.15 -2.00
CA THR A 242 15.40 -40.60 -0.98
C THR A 242 16.15 -40.12 0.26
N THR A 243 16.16 -38.81 0.49
CA THR A 243 16.43 -38.22 1.80
C THR A 243 15.38 -37.15 2.11
N THR A 244 14.82 -37.26 3.31
CA THR A 244 13.80 -36.40 3.91
C THR A 244 14.12 -34.91 3.74
N ALA A 245 13.34 -34.22 2.91
CA ALA A 245 13.45 -32.77 2.72
C ALA A 245 12.99 -32.02 3.97
N LYS A 246 13.91 -31.30 4.61
CA LYS A 246 13.53 -30.10 5.38
C LYS A 246 13.07 -29.05 4.38
N GLN A 247 11.93 -28.39 4.64
CA GLN A 247 11.47 -27.25 3.87
C GLN A 247 12.58 -26.18 3.77
N PRO A 248 12.89 -25.65 2.58
CA PRO A 248 13.73 -24.47 2.46
C PRO A 248 12.97 -23.24 3.00
N SER A 249 13.65 -22.44 3.83
CA SER A 249 13.18 -21.11 4.21
C SER A 249 13.12 -20.20 2.96
N THR A 250 12.00 -19.52 2.77
CA THR A 250 11.76 -18.52 1.73
C THR A 250 12.78 -17.38 1.80
N PRO A 251 13.35 -16.89 0.67
CA PRO A 251 14.20 -15.71 0.69
C PRO A 251 13.37 -14.46 1.02
N ALA A 252 13.87 -13.64 1.93
CA ALA A 252 13.27 -12.36 2.28
C ALA A 252 13.31 -11.40 1.08
N SER A 253 12.37 -10.46 1.00
CA SER A 253 12.39 -9.38 0.01
C SER A 253 13.64 -8.50 0.18
N GLU A 254 14.57 -8.60 -0.77
CA GLU A 254 15.77 -7.78 -0.80
C GLU A 254 15.52 -6.44 -1.51
N LEU A 255 15.89 -5.34 -0.84
CA LEU A 255 15.89 -4.02 -1.45
C LEU A 255 16.99 -3.94 -2.52
N PRO A 256 16.71 -3.34 -3.70
CA PRO A 256 17.76 -3.12 -4.68
C PRO A 256 18.83 -2.19 -4.11
N SER A 257 20.10 -2.54 -4.31
CA SER A 257 21.21 -1.65 -3.98
C SER A 257 21.13 -0.35 -4.78
N GLY A 258 21.70 0.72 -4.21
CA GLY A 258 21.78 2.03 -4.86
C GLY A 258 22.48 1.93 -6.22
N ARG A 259 21.86 2.51 -7.25
CA ARG A 259 22.32 2.37 -8.65
C ARG A 259 21.91 3.54 -9.53
N LEU A 260 22.73 3.84 -10.55
CA LEU A 260 22.40 4.83 -11.59
C LEU A 260 22.50 4.23 -13.00
N PHE A 261 21.93 4.91 -13.99
CA PHE A 261 21.85 4.46 -15.38
C PHE A 261 21.22 3.06 -15.54
N HIS A 262 20.33 2.70 -14.62
CA HIS A 262 19.50 1.50 -14.69
C HIS A 262 18.26 1.76 -15.55
N ALA A 263 17.65 0.70 -16.05
CA ALA A 263 16.35 0.77 -16.70
C ALA A 263 15.25 0.47 -15.68
N ALA A 264 14.11 1.13 -15.81
CA ALA A 264 12.91 0.75 -15.09
C ALA A 264 11.69 0.80 -15.99
N ALA A 265 10.79 -0.16 -15.82
CA ALA A 265 9.54 -0.23 -16.56
C ALA A 265 8.41 -0.74 -15.66
N VAL A 266 7.21 -0.22 -15.86
CA VAL A 266 6.01 -0.73 -15.21
C VAL A 266 5.35 -1.75 -16.12
N ILE A 267 5.12 -2.95 -15.59
CA ILE A 267 4.39 -4.02 -16.27
C ILE A 267 3.29 -4.46 -15.33
N SER A 268 2.04 -4.27 -15.77
CA SER A 268 0.84 -4.44 -14.95
C SER A 268 0.91 -3.61 -13.67
N ASP A 269 1.12 -4.26 -12.53
CA ASP A 269 1.06 -3.71 -11.17
C ASP A 269 2.42 -3.73 -10.45
N ALA A 270 3.51 -3.97 -11.19
CA ALA A 270 4.86 -3.99 -10.66
C ALA A 270 5.82 -3.15 -11.50
N MET A 271 6.76 -2.52 -10.82
CA MET A 271 7.92 -1.87 -11.43
C MET A 271 9.08 -2.85 -11.48
N TYR A 272 9.66 -3.04 -12.65
CA TYR A 272 10.85 -3.85 -12.87
C TYR A 272 12.04 -2.93 -13.03
N ILE A 273 13.09 -3.16 -12.25
CA ILE A 273 14.36 -2.42 -12.31
C ILE A 273 15.41 -3.38 -12.83
N PHE A 274 16.13 -3.00 -13.89
CA PHE A 274 17.15 -3.84 -14.51
C PHE A 274 18.48 -3.11 -14.65
N GLY A 275 19.53 -3.80 -14.22
CA GLY A 275 20.93 -3.44 -14.41
C GLY A 275 21.32 -2.12 -13.76
N GLY A 276 22.12 -1.33 -14.47
CA GLY A 276 22.72 -0.09 -13.98
C GLY A 276 24.10 -0.27 -13.36
N THR A 277 24.67 0.84 -12.91
CA THR A 277 25.97 0.91 -12.26
C THR A 277 25.77 1.07 -10.76
N VAL A 278 26.36 0.15 -9.99
CA VAL A 278 26.39 0.16 -8.51
C VAL A 278 27.76 0.67 -8.02
N ASP A 279 28.00 0.64 -6.71
CA ASP A 279 29.26 1.07 -6.10
C ASP A 279 30.50 0.45 -6.80
N ASN A 280 31.60 1.22 -6.82
CA ASN A 280 32.84 0.89 -7.54
C ASN A 280 32.70 0.78 -9.07
N ASN A 281 31.71 1.45 -9.67
CA ASN A 281 31.47 1.43 -11.12
C ASN A 281 31.19 0.03 -11.71
N ILE A 282 30.71 -0.90 -10.88
CA ILE A 282 30.37 -2.25 -11.31
C ILE A 282 29.04 -2.21 -12.06
N ARG A 283 28.99 -2.75 -13.27
CA ARG A 283 27.74 -2.91 -14.02
C ARG A 283 27.01 -4.16 -13.52
N SER A 284 25.81 -3.97 -13.01
CA SER A 284 24.95 -5.05 -12.55
C SER A 284 24.09 -5.58 -13.71
N GLY A 285 23.86 -6.89 -13.73
CA GLY A 285 22.88 -7.56 -14.58
C GLY A 285 21.64 -8.01 -13.81
N GLU A 286 21.49 -7.55 -12.56
CA GLU A 286 20.40 -7.94 -11.67
C GLU A 286 19.07 -7.33 -12.14
N MET A 287 18.00 -8.07 -11.87
CA MET A 287 16.63 -7.62 -12.06
C MET A 287 15.91 -7.65 -10.73
N TYR A 288 15.27 -6.54 -10.39
CA TYR A 288 14.42 -6.43 -9.21
C TYR A 288 12.98 -6.19 -9.63
N ARG A 289 12.05 -6.83 -8.94
CA ARG A 289 10.61 -6.62 -9.09
C ARG A 289 10.09 -5.91 -7.86
N PHE A 290 9.72 -4.65 -8.02
CA PHE A 290 9.02 -3.87 -7.02
C PHE A 290 7.51 -4.02 -7.24
N GLN A 291 6.85 -4.78 -6.38
CA GLN A 291 5.40 -4.87 -6.35
C GLN A 291 4.85 -3.54 -5.84
N PHE A 292 4.09 -2.79 -6.65
CA PHE A 292 3.37 -1.65 -6.12
C PHE A 292 2.46 -2.17 -5.02
N SER A 293 2.53 -1.57 -3.83
CA SER A 293 1.80 -1.99 -2.64
C SER A 293 0.30 -1.92 -2.90
N CYS A 294 -0.23 -2.98 -3.51
CA CYS A 294 -1.61 -3.22 -3.91
C CYS A 294 -2.36 -1.90 -4.12
N TYR A 295 -2.13 -1.23 -5.24
CA TYR A 295 -2.97 -0.09 -5.57
C TYR A 295 -4.31 -0.60 -6.13
N PRO A 296 -5.46 -0.09 -5.70
CA PRO A 296 -5.69 0.95 -4.67
C PRO A 296 -5.33 0.55 -3.23
N LYS A 297 -4.65 1.44 -2.50
CA LYS A 297 -4.25 1.24 -1.09
C LYS A 297 -5.47 0.95 -0.21
N CYS A 298 -5.38 0.03 0.74
CA CYS A 298 -6.47 -0.24 1.68
C CYS A 298 -6.75 0.97 2.57
N THR A 299 -7.98 1.47 2.53
CA THR A 299 -8.43 2.67 3.25
C THR A 299 -9.07 2.35 4.61
N LEU A 300 -8.89 1.14 5.14
CA LEU A 300 -9.54 0.69 6.39
C LEU A 300 -9.44 1.71 7.53
N HIS A 301 -8.22 2.24 7.74
CA HIS A 301 -7.94 3.23 8.78
C HIS A 301 -8.65 4.58 8.50
N GLU A 302 -8.74 5.00 7.24
CA GLU A 302 -9.42 6.24 6.86
C GLU A 302 -10.94 6.09 6.97
N ASP A 303 -11.48 4.93 6.60
CA ASP A 303 -12.92 4.68 6.58
C ASP A 303 -13.50 4.54 8.00
N TYR A 304 -12.79 3.86 8.93
CA TYR A 304 -13.15 3.93 10.35
C TYR A 304 -12.88 5.31 10.96
N GLY A 305 -11.84 6.02 10.50
CA GLY A 305 -11.62 7.42 10.89
C GLY A 305 -12.78 8.33 10.51
N ARG A 306 -13.35 8.16 9.30
CA ARG A 306 -14.53 8.88 8.83
C ARG A 306 -15.76 8.55 9.67
N LEU A 307 -15.95 7.28 10.04
CA LEU A 307 -17.03 6.88 10.94
C LEU A 307 -16.92 7.63 12.28
N TRP A 308 -15.72 7.68 12.87
CA TRP A 308 -15.45 8.44 14.09
C TRP A 308 -15.77 9.94 13.95
N GLU A 309 -15.33 10.57 12.87
CA GLU A 309 -15.55 12.00 12.62
C GLU A 309 -17.05 12.32 12.38
N SER A 310 -17.77 11.43 11.69
CA SER A 310 -19.18 11.62 11.35
C SER A 310 -20.15 11.44 12.53
N ARG A 311 -19.75 10.68 13.57
CA ARG A 311 -20.59 10.29 14.72
C ARG A 311 -21.91 9.58 14.34
N GLN A 312 -22.03 9.09 13.11
CA GLN A 312 -23.23 8.40 12.67
C GLN A 312 -23.28 6.99 13.25
N PHE A 313 -24.47 6.54 13.67
CA PHE A 313 -24.71 5.20 14.23
C PHE A 313 -24.03 4.94 15.59
N CYS A 314 -23.66 5.98 16.34
CA CYS A 314 -23.19 5.80 17.71
C CYS A 314 -24.26 5.14 18.59
N ASP A 315 -23.85 4.10 19.31
CA ASP A 315 -24.69 3.23 20.14
C ASP A 315 -24.22 3.17 21.61
N VAL A 316 -23.13 3.88 21.94
CA VAL A 316 -22.61 4.05 23.30
C VAL A 316 -22.14 5.47 23.54
N GLU A 317 -22.39 5.96 24.74
CA GLU A 317 -21.90 7.23 25.26
C GLU A 317 -21.07 7.01 26.53
N PHE A 318 -19.84 7.52 26.54
CA PHE A 318 -18.94 7.45 27.67
C PHE A 318 -19.04 8.73 28.48
N VAL A 319 -19.39 8.62 29.76
CA VAL A 319 -19.49 9.75 30.70
C VAL A 319 -18.19 9.83 31.50
N LEU A 320 -17.45 10.92 31.35
CA LEU A 320 -16.05 11.04 31.71
C LEU A 320 -15.80 12.07 32.82
N GLY A 321 -14.94 11.69 33.77
CA GLY A 321 -14.47 12.56 34.84
C GLY A 321 -15.57 13.03 35.80
N GLU A 322 -15.23 13.99 36.65
CA GLU A 322 -16.18 14.62 37.59
C GLU A 322 -17.11 15.63 36.91
N LYS A 323 -16.71 16.12 35.73
CA LYS A 323 -17.50 17.08 34.94
C LYS A 323 -18.58 16.41 34.08
N GLU A 324 -18.66 15.08 34.11
CA GLU A 324 -19.61 14.26 33.34
C GLU A 324 -19.61 14.61 31.83
N GLU A 325 -18.43 14.88 31.27
CA GLU A 325 -18.29 15.15 29.84
C GLU A 325 -18.57 13.88 29.03
N CYS A 326 -19.32 14.00 27.94
CA CYS A 326 -19.82 12.86 27.18
C CYS A 326 -19.07 12.70 25.85
N VAL A 327 -18.57 11.49 25.58
CA VAL A 327 -17.94 11.12 24.31
C VAL A 327 -18.67 9.94 23.69
N GLN A 328 -19.18 10.12 22.48
CA GLN A 328 -19.92 9.09 21.76
C GLN A 328 -19.00 8.13 21.00
N GLY A 329 -19.42 6.88 20.85
CA GLY A 329 -18.68 5.86 20.12
C GLY A 329 -19.55 4.73 19.61
N HIS A 330 -18.87 3.71 19.08
CA HIS A 330 -19.47 2.51 18.51
C HIS A 330 -19.01 1.29 19.32
N VAL A 331 -19.94 0.56 19.90
CA VAL A 331 -19.66 -0.66 20.69
C VAL A 331 -18.84 -1.64 19.86
N ALA A 332 -19.18 -1.83 18.58
CA ALA A 332 -18.46 -2.75 17.70
C ALA A 332 -16.95 -2.43 17.62
N ILE A 333 -16.59 -1.17 17.37
CA ILE A 333 -15.17 -0.76 17.26
C ILE A 333 -14.48 -0.79 18.62
N VAL A 334 -15.12 -0.28 19.67
CA VAL A 334 -14.51 -0.17 21.00
C VAL A 334 -14.24 -1.55 21.60
N THR A 335 -15.22 -2.47 21.51
CA THR A 335 -15.09 -3.82 22.08
C THR A 335 -14.10 -4.69 21.30
N ALA A 336 -13.94 -4.46 19.99
CA ALA A 336 -12.91 -5.11 19.19
C ALA A 336 -11.50 -4.70 19.61
N ARG A 337 -11.31 -3.40 19.90
CA ARG A 337 -9.98 -2.80 20.09
C ARG A 337 -9.52 -2.67 21.55
N SER A 338 -10.44 -2.79 22.51
CA SER A 338 -10.12 -2.68 23.94
C SER A 338 -10.85 -3.71 24.79
N ARG A 339 -10.10 -4.69 25.30
CA ARG A 339 -10.63 -5.68 26.26
C ARG A 339 -11.11 -5.04 27.57
N TRP A 340 -10.49 -3.95 27.99
CA TRP A 340 -10.89 -3.22 29.19
C TRP A 340 -12.23 -2.52 28.98
N LEU A 341 -12.38 -1.74 27.89
CA LEU A 341 -13.65 -1.07 27.58
C LEU A 341 -14.76 -2.07 27.26
N ARG A 342 -14.43 -3.21 26.65
CA ARG A 342 -15.36 -4.33 26.46
C ARG A 342 -15.99 -4.78 27.78
N ARG A 343 -15.19 -4.99 28.83
CA ARG A 343 -15.70 -5.37 30.17
C ARG A 343 -16.62 -4.29 30.74
N LYS A 344 -16.30 -3.01 30.57
CA LYS A 344 -17.14 -1.89 31.04
C LYS A 344 -18.48 -1.81 30.29
N ILE A 345 -18.46 -2.03 28.98
CA ILE A 345 -19.68 -2.07 28.15
C ILE A 345 -20.59 -3.23 28.57
N VAL A 346 -20.03 -4.42 28.77
CA VAL A 346 -20.80 -5.60 29.24
C VAL A 346 -21.45 -5.31 30.59
N GLN A 347 -20.70 -4.77 31.56
CA GLN A 347 -21.24 -4.38 32.86
C GLN A 347 -22.36 -3.32 32.76
N ALA A 348 -22.23 -2.37 31.85
CA ALA A 348 -23.26 -1.36 31.64
C ALA A 348 -24.54 -1.96 31.03
N ARG A 349 -24.40 -2.91 30.08
CA ARG A 349 -25.53 -3.65 29.51
C ARG A 349 -26.27 -4.48 30.56
N GLU A 350 -25.54 -5.19 31.42
CA GLU A 350 -26.12 -5.98 32.52
C GLU A 350 -26.92 -5.09 33.50
N ARG A 351 -26.39 -3.92 33.87
CA ARG A 351 -27.11 -2.97 34.73
C ARG A 351 -28.35 -2.41 34.06
N LEU A 352 -28.30 -2.15 32.76
CA LEU A 352 -29.47 -1.69 32.01
C LEU A 352 -30.55 -2.77 31.96
N ALA A 353 -30.16 -4.03 31.73
CA ALA A 353 -31.08 -5.17 31.75
C ALA A 353 -31.76 -5.32 33.12
N GLN A 354 -31.00 -5.24 34.21
CA GLN A 354 -31.55 -5.28 35.58
C GLN A 354 -32.56 -4.16 35.84
N LYS A 355 -32.27 -2.92 35.41
CA LYS A 355 -33.21 -1.80 35.54
C LYS A 355 -34.50 -2.02 34.76
N LEU A 356 -34.39 -2.53 33.53
CA LEU A 356 -35.56 -2.82 32.71
C LEU A 356 -36.40 -3.96 33.30
N GLU A 357 -35.77 -4.97 33.92
CA GLU A 357 -36.46 -6.04 34.64
C GLU A 357 -37.15 -5.53 35.92
N GLU A 358 -36.50 -4.63 36.67
CA GLU A 358 -37.08 -3.98 37.85
C GLU A 358 -38.27 -3.07 37.49
N GLU A 359 -38.20 -2.34 36.37
CA GLU A 359 -39.28 -1.50 35.85
C GLU A 359 -40.44 -2.33 35.25
N ALA A 360 -40.18 -3.56 34.79
CA ALA A 360 -41.19 -4.47 34.25
C ALA A 360 -41.93 -5.32 35.32
N ALA A 361 -41.50 -5.28 36.58
CA ALA A 361 -42.21 -5.90 37.70
C ALA A 361 -43.54 -5.15 37.98
N PRO A 362 -44.61 -5.83 38.46
CA PRO A 362 -45.98 -5.39 38.18
C PRO A 362 -46.38 -4.14 38.98
N ALA A 363 -46.25 -2.97 38.35
CA ALA A 363 -47.06 -1.81 38.69
C ALA A 363 -48.51 -2.04 38.21
N SER A 364 -49.45 -1.81 39.11
CA SER A 364 -50.89 -1.99 38.98
C SER A 364 -51.48 -1.64 37.61
N ARG A 365 -52.24 -2.60 37.05
CA ARG A 365 -53.13 -2.44 35.89
C ARG A 365 -53.99 -1.18 36.02
N GLU A 366 -53.85 -0.23 35.10
CA GLU A 366 -54.97 0.50 34.52
C GLU A 366 -54.60 1.20 33.20
N ALA A 367 -55.55 1.17 32.26
CA ALA A 367 -55.64 1.76 30.92
C ALA A 367 -54.91 1.07 29.73
N PRO A 368 -55.68 0.54 28.74
CA PRO A 368 -55.14 0.06 27.46
C PRO A 368 -55.13 1.17 26.40
N GLY A 369 -54.08 1.20 25.59
CA GLY A 369 -54.13 1.76 24.23
C GLY A 369 -53.26 2.99 23.99
N VAL A 370 -51.96 2.76 23.77
CA VAL A 370 -51.20 3.49 22.74
C VAL A 370 -50.25 2.49 22.09
N ALA A 371 -50.36 2.33 20.77
CA ALA A 371 -49.45 1.53 19.97
C ALA A 371 -48.02 2.07 20.14
N VAL A 372 -47.10 1.20 20.57
CA VAL A 372 -45.67 1.50 20.69
C VAL A 372 -45.11 1.64 19.28
N GLY A 373 -45.07 2.88 18.78
CA GLY A 373 -44.26 3.24 17.63
C GLY A 373 -42.80 2.95 17.95
N GLY A 374 -42.08 2.34 17.00
CA GLY A 374 -40.71 1.85 17.14
C GLY A 374 -39.77 2.88 17.77
N ALA A 375 -39.57 2.77 19.08
CA ALA A 375 -38.62 3.59 19.81
C ALA A 375 -37.22 3.03 19.55
N ARG A 376 -36.28 3.90 19.13
CA ARG A 376 -34.86 3.56 19.08
C ARG A 376 -34.44 2.93 20.42
N PRO A 377 -33.62 1.87 20.42
CA PRO A 377 -33.07 1.34 21.66
C PRO A 377 -32.41 2.46 22.48
N PRO A 378 -32.58 2.49 23.81
CA PRO A 378 -31.97 3.51 24.64
C PRO A 378 -30.44 3.47 24.49
N MET A 379 -29.82 4.64 24.36
CA MET A 379 -28.38 4.80 24.22
C MET A 379 -27.67 4.26 25.46
N LEU A 380 -26.65 3.41 25.27
CA LEU A 380 -25.91 2.80 26.38
C LEU A 380 -24.96 3.83 27.00
N HIS A 381 -25.07 4.09 28.31
CA HIS A 381 -24.17 5.01 29.01
C HIS A 381 -23.14 4.24 29.84
N VAL A 382 -21.86 4.58 29.68
CA VAL A 382 -20.72 3.95 30.36
C VAL A 382 -19.92 5.00 31.11
N ALA A 383 -19.94 4.96 32.45
CA ALA A 383 -19.19 5.91 33.28
C ALA A 383 -17.73 5.49 33.49
N ILE A 384 -16.79 6.41 33.23
CA ILE A 384 -15.35 6.27 33.45
C ILE A 384 -14.85 7.52 34.19
N ARG A 385 -14.73 7.42 35.52
CA ARG A 385 -14.40 8.57 36.38
C ARG A 385 -12.92 8.94 36.33
N GLU A 386 -12.08 7.97 35.99
CA GLU A 386 -10.62 8.08 35.95
C GLU A 386 -10.06 8.76 34.69
N ALA A 387 -10.90 9.06 33.70
CA ALA A 387 -10.50 9.64 32.42
C ALA A 387 -11.12 11.02 32.19
N GLU A 388 -10.33 11.94 31.65
CA GLU A 388 -10.79 13.24 31.16
C GLU A 388 -11.18 13.15 29.68
N ALA A 389 -12.06 14.06 29.23
CA ALA A 389 -12.61 14.03 27.86
C ALA A 389 -11.53 14.13 26.78
N ARG A 390 -10.64 15.13 26.85
CA ARG A 390 -9.67 15.40 25.78
C ARG A 390 -8.66 14.25 25.57
N PRO A 391 -8.00 13.68 26.61
CA PRO A 391 -7.16 12.48 26.42
C PRO A 391 -7.97 11.27 25.94
N PHE A 392 -9.20 11.10 26.42
CA PHE A 392 -10.05 9.99 26.01
C PHE A 392 -10.46 10.08 24.53
N GLU A 393 -10.71 11.28 23.99
CA GLU A 393 -10.98 11.47 22.56
C GLU A 393 -9.80 11.06 21.68
N VAL A 394 -8.56 11.36 22.08
CA VAL A 394 -7.35 10.92 21.38
C VAL A 394 -7.20 9.40 21.44
N LEU A 395 -7.45 8.80 22.61
CA LEU A 395 -7.47 7.34 22.76
C LEU A 395 -8.53 6.71 21.85
N MET A 396 -9.73 7.29 21.81
CA MET A 396 -10.80 6.82 20.94
C MET A 396 -10.41 6.93 19.47
N GLN A 397 -9.85 8.06 19.02
CA GLN A 397 -9.33 8.19 17.65
C GLN A 397 -8.32 7.10 17.31
N PHE A 398 -7.44 6.73 18.24
CA PHE A 398 -6.53 5.60 18.05
C PHE A 398 -7.27 4.27 17.86
N LEU A 399 -8.33 3.99 18.63
CA LEU A 399 -9.12 2.76 18.45
C LEU A 399 -9.68 2.63 17.01
N TYR A 400 -10.09 3.74 16.37
CA TYR A 400 -10.61 3.69 15.00
C TYR A 400 -9.51 3.65 13.93
N THR A 401 -8.41 4.39 14.15
CA THR A 401 -7.44 4.69 13.09
C THR A 401 -6.10 3.98 13.24
N ASP A 402 -5.86 3.33 14.38
CA ASP A 402 -4.56 2.75 14.79
C ASP A 402 -3.41 3.76 14.80
N LYS A 403 -3.73 5.06 14.82
CA LYS A 403 -2.79 6.16 14.69
C LYS A 403 -3.11 7.22 15.73
N ILE A 404 -2.06 7.89 16.22
CA ILE A 404 -2.18 9.10 17.03
C ILE A 404 -1.90 10.28 16.11
N LYS A 405 -2.82 11.24 16.02
CA LYS A 405 -2.50 12.53 15.39
C LYS A 405 -1.59 13.31 16.35
N TYR A 406 -0.30 13.35 16.04
CA TYR A 406 0.66 14.10 16.83
C TYR A 406 0.39 15.59 16.68
N PRO A 407 0.20 16.31 17.79
CA PRO A 407 0.18 17.77 17.74
C PRO A 407 1.56 18.33 17.33
N ARG A 408 1.67 19.65 17.14
CA ARG A 408 2.89 20.28 16.61
C ARG A 408 4.08 20.04 17.57
N LYS A 409 5.22 19.57 17.05
CA LYS A 409 6.44 19.35 17.84
C LYS A 409 6.85 20.62 18.61
N GLY A 410 7.01 20.49 19.94
CA GLY A 410 7.58 21.53 20.80
C GLY A 410 6.60 22.26 21.73
N HIS A 411 5.28 22.11 21.57
CA HIS A 411 4.32 22.68 22.52
C HIS A 411 4.19 21.80 23.76
N VAL A 412 4.50 22.36 24.94
CA VAL A 412 4.46 21.64 26.23
C VAL A 412 3.07 21.04 26.49
N GLU A 413 2.00 21.78 26.20
CA GLU A 413 0.62 21.34 26.39
C GLU A 413 0.29 20.05 25.62
N ASP A 414 0.86 19.89 24.43
CA ASP A 414 0.65 18.73 23.58
C ASP A 414 1.39 17.50 24.11
N VAL A 415 2.60 17.69 24.64
CA VAL A 415 3.32 16.61 25.33
C VAL A 415 2.57 16.17 26.57
N LEU A 416 2.04 17.12 27.36
CA LEU A 416 1.22 16.82 28.54
C LEU A 416 -0.05 16.05 28.18
N LEU A 417 -0.75 16.45 27.11
CA LEU A 417 -1.90 15.70 26.61
C LEU A 417 -1.54 14.24 26.28
N ILE A 418 -0.43 14.02 25.56
CA ILE A 418 -0.01 12.65 25.22
C ILE A 418 0.46 11.87 26.45
N MET A 419 0.96 12.53 27.50
CA MET A 419 1.24 11.86 28.79
C MET A 419 -0.02 11.38 29.50
N ASP A 420 -1.11 12.16 29.44
CA ASP A 420 -2.40 11.72 29.98
C ASP A 420 -2.98 10.56 29.15
N VAL A 421 -2.83 10.60 27.81
CA VAL A 421 -3.18 9.46 26.93
C VAL A 421 -2.34 8.23 27.25
N TYR A 422 -1.04 8.40 27.52
CA TYR A 422 -0.14 7.31 27.92
C TYR A 422 -0.60 6.65 29.23
N LYS A 423 -1.00 7.45 30.22
CA LYS A 423 -1.58 6.94 31.47
C LYS A 423 -2.85 6.14 31.21
N LEU A 424 -3.74 6.64 30.35
CA LEU A 424 -4.95 5.91 29.96
C LEU A 424 -4.60 4.60 29.25
N ALA A 425 -3.64 4.60 28.33
CA ALA A 425 -3.18 3.41 27.61
C ALA A 425 -2.70 2.31 28.56
N LEU A 426 -1.90 2.66 29.58
CA LEU A 426 -1.48 1.75 30.64
C LEU A 426 -2.68 1.21 31.42
N SER A 427 -3.60 2.08 31.83
CA SER A 427 -4.78 1.70 32.62
C SER A 427 -5.75 0.78 31.86
N PHE A 428 -5.89 0.98 30.56
CA PHE A 428 -6.79 0.24 29.69
C PHE A 428 -6.10 -0.96 29.00
N GLN A 429 -4.81 -1.17 29.28
CA GLN A 429 -4.00 -2.27 28.76
C GLN A 429 -3.87 -2.24 27.22
N LEU A 430 -3.61 -1.06 26.66
CA LEU A 430 -3.43 -0.84 25.23
C LEU A 430 -1.93 -0.75 24.88
N CYS A 431 -1.25 -1.91 24.76
CA CYS A 431 0.21 -2.00 24.59
C CYS A 431 0.74 -1.19 23.38
N ARG A 432 0.04 -1.25 22.24
CA ARG A 432 0.42 -0.52 21.02
C ARG A 432 0.33 1.00 21.21
N LEU A 433 -0.73 1.48 21.87
CA LEU A 433 -0.91 2.91 22.16
C LEU A 433 0.14 3.39 23.18
N GLU A 434 0.40 2.59 24.21
CA GLU A 434 1.45 2.84 25.20
C GLU A 434 2.80 3.10 24.51
N GLN A 435 3.21 2.23 23.59
CA GLN A 435 4.48 2.37 22.86
C GLN A 435 4.52 3.62 21.98
N LEU A 436 3.46 3.90 21.23
CA LEU A 436 3.39 5.09 20.37
C LEU A 436 3.49 6.38 21.19
N CYS A 437 2.75 6.47 22.30
CA CYS A 437 2.83 7.59 23.22
C CYS A 437 4.24 7.74 23.80
N ARG A 438 4.85 6.64 24.26
CA ARG A 438 6.21 6.64 24.82
C ARG A 438 7.24 7.15 23.81
N GLN A 439 7.24 6.58 22.60
CA GLN A 439 8.17 6.99 21.53
C GLN A 439 8.02 8.47 21.19
N TYR A 440 6.78 8.97 21.11
CA TYR A 440 6.54 10.39 20.86
C TYR A 440 7.05 11.29 21.98
N ILE A 441 6.76 10.95 23.24
CA ILE A 441 7.19 11.74 24.39
C ILE A 441 8.72 11.77 24.46
N GLU A 442 9.38 10.60 24.38
CA GLU A 442 10.85 10.51 24.41
C GLU A 442 11.51 11.30 23.26
N ALA A 443 10.91 11.32 22.08
CA ALA A 443 11.41 12.10 20.93
C ALA A 443 11.09 13.61 21.02
N SER A 444 10.16 14.01 21.90
CA SER A 444 9.71 15.41 22.04
C SER A 444 10.30 16.11 23.26
N VAL A 445 10.97 15.38 24.16
CA VAL A 445 11.63 15.95 25.34
C VAL A 445 12.88 16.73 24.92
N ASP A 446 12.94 17.99 25.32
CA ASP A 446 14.06 18.90 25.06
C ASP A 446 14.40 19.75 26.30
N LEU A 447 15.38 20.64 26.17
CA LEU A 447 15.82 21.51 27.26
C LEU A 447 14.70 22.44 27.79
N GLN A 448 13.76 22.86 26.94
CA GLN A 448 12.72 23.82 27.30
C GLN A 448 11.59 23.16 28.09
N ASN A 449 11.28 21.88 27.80
CA ASN A 449 10.11 21.21 28.36
C ASN A 449 10.44 20.12 29.40
N VAL A 450 11.68 19.63 29.48
CA VAL A 450 12.03 18.44 30.27
C VAL A 450 11.61 18.52 31.74
N LEU A 451 11.69 19.70 32.37
CA LEU A 451 11.32 19.87 33.78
C LEU A 451 9.82 19.68 34.02
N VAL A 452 9.00 20.26 33.15
CA VAL A 452 7.53 20.15 33.21
C VAL A 452 7.07 18.72 32.91
N VAL A 453 7.71 18.07 31.93
CA VAL A 453 7.47 16.65 31.60
C VAL A 453 7.89 15.76 32.77
N CYS A 454 9.03 16.01 33.40
CA CYS A 454 9.53 15.23 34.53
C CYS A 454 8.59 15.32 35.75
N GLU A 455 8.16 16.53 36.10
CA GLU A 455 7.20 16.75 37.19
C GLU A 455 5.85 16.09 36.90
N SER A 456 5.35 16.21 35.67
CA SER A 456 4.11 15.55 35.26
C SER A 456 4.23 14.03 35.28
N ALA A 457 5.39 13.48 34.89
CA ALA A 457 5.63 12.04 34.94
C ALA A 457 5.64 11.54 36.39
N ALA A 458 6.18 12.31 37.33
CA ALA A 458 6.11 12.00 38.76
C ALA A 458 4.66 12.05 39.29
N ARG A 459 3.90 13.11 38.95
CA ARG A 459 2.50 13.28 39.34
C ARG A 459 1.60 12.16 38.81
N LEU A 460 1.80 11.74 37.56
CA LEU A 460 1.04 10.67 36.91
C LEU A 460 1.58 9.27 37.24
N GLN A 461 2.63 9.16 38.06
CA GLN A 461 3.29 7.90 38.45
C GLN A 461 3.87 7.08 37.28
N LEU A 462 4.37 7.77 36.26
CA LEU A 462 4.93 7.18 35.04
C LEU A 462 6.44 6.95 35.21
N SER A 463 6.82 5.86 35.88
CA SER A 463 8.20 5.57 36.28
C SER A 463 9.21 5.56 35.13
N GLN A 464 8.88 4.91 34.01
CA GLN A 464 9.77 4.80 32.84
C GLN A 464 10.03 6.16 32.17
N LEU A 465 9.00 7.00 32.02
CA LEU A 465 9.15 8.34 31.45
C LEU A 465 9.90 9.28 32.40
N LYS A 466 9.62 9.18 33.71
CA LYS A 466 10.36 9.93 34.74
C LYS A 466 11.86 9.58 34.68
N GLU A 467 12.17 8.29 34.58
CA GLU A 467 13.54 7.79 34.43
C GLU A 467 14.24 8.36 33.19
N HIS A 468 13.55 8.39 32.05
CA HIS A 468 14.05 9.00 30.81
C HIS A 468 14.34 10.50 30.99
N CYS A 469 13.40 11.25 31.58
CA CYS A 469 13.57 12.69 31.82
C CYS A 469 14.75 12.97 32.78
N LEU A 470 14.86 12.20 33.87
CA LEU A 470 15.96 12.34 34.81
C LEU A 470 17.31 12.05 34.13
N ASN A 471 17.39 11.01 33.30
CA ASN A 471 18.59 10.69 32.51
C ASN A 471 18.93 11.79 31.51
N PHE A 472 17.94 12.49 30.95
CA PHE A 472 18.16 13.64 30.08
C PHE A 472 18.74 14.84 30.85
N VAL A 473 18.19 15.14 32.03
CA VAL A 473 18.59 16.28 32.88
C VAL A 473 20.02 16.13 33.41
N VAL A 474 20.42 14.93 33.84
CA VAL A 474 21.74 14.71 34.48
C VAL A 474 22.93 14.65 33.50
N LYS A 475 22.66 14.64 32.18
CA LYS A 475 23.71 14.75 31.14
C LYS A 475 24.54 16.02 31.35
N GLU A 476 25.86 15.91 31.25
CA GLU A 476 26.79 17.03 31.51
C GLU A 476 26.49 18.28 30.67
N SER A 477 26.09 18.09 29.41
CA SER A 477 25.74 19.19 28.49
C SER A 477 24.46 19.93 28.88
N HIS A 478 23.54 19.29 29.62
CA HIS A 478 22.21 19.82 29.91
C HIS A 478 22.08 20.34 31.34
N PHE A 479 22.69 19.65 32.31
CA PHE A 479 22.48 19.89 33.75
C PHE A 479 22.68 21.35 34.17
N ASN A 480 23.79 21.97 33.75
CA ASN A 480 24.09 23.36 34.08
C ASN A 480 23.07 24.34 33.50
N GLN A 481 22.51 24.04 32.31
CA GLN A 481 21.49 24.88 31.69
C GLN A 481 20.16 24.72 32.43
N VAL A 482 19.79 23.49 32.76
CA VAL A 482 18.51 23.15 33.39
C VAL A 482 18.39 23.72 34.81
N ILE A 483 19.45 23.72 35.62
CA ILE A 483 19.41 24.29 36.99
C ILE A 483 19.23 25.81 36.98
N MET A 484 19.72 26.48 35.93
CA MET A 484 19.62 27.94 35.81
C MET A 484 18.25 28.39 35.26
N MET A 485 17.36 27.45 34.92
CA MET A 485 16.01 27.74 34.45
C MET A 485 15.09 28.11 35.62
N LYS A 486 14.20 29.09 35.39
CA LYS A 486 13.22 29.53 36.41
C LYS A 486 12.25 28.42 36.79
N GLU A 487 12.00 27.51 35.86
CA GLU A 487 11.16 26.34 36.01
C GLU A 487 11.73 25.35 37.04
N PHE A 488 13.05 25.33 37.25
CA PHE A 488 13.70 24.47 38.24
C PHE A 488 13.35 24.86 39.68
N GLU A 489 13.23 26.17 39.96
CA GLU A 489 12.84 26.69 41.27
C GLU A 489 11.40 26.30 41.66
N ARG A 490 10.56 25.99 40.67
CA ARG A 490 9.14 25.65 40.86
C ARG A 490 8.91 24.17 41.08
N LEU A 491 9.91 23.32 40.85
CA LEU A 491 9.79 21.87 41.02
C LEU A 491 9.53 21.49 42.47
N SER A 492 8.77 20.42 42.68
CA SER A 492 8.59 19.84 44.01
C SER A 492 9.92 19.46 44.68
N SER A 493 10.05 19.73 45.99
CA SER A 493 11.28 19.44 46.76
C SER A 493 11.76 17.98 46.66
N PRO A 494 10.87 16.95 46.64
CA PRO A 494 11.31 15.56 46.43
C PRO A 494 12.02 15.35 45.08
N LEU A 495 11.52 15.98 44.01
CA LEU A 495 12.06 15.81 42.66
C LEU A 495 13.42 16.51 42.51
N ILE A 496 13.60 17.68 43.13
CA ILE A 496 14.89 18.38 43.18
C ILE A 496 15.95 17.50 43.87
N VAL A 497 15.62 16.95 45.04
CA VAL A 497 16.52 16.06 45.79
C VAL A 497 16.91 14.84 44.96
N GLU A 498 15.96 14.28 44.22
CA GLU A 498 16.19 13.13 43.34
C GLU A 498 17.12 13.47 42.17
N ILE A 499 16.93 14.61 41.50
CA ILE A 499 17.81 15.09 40.43
C ILE A 499 19.25 15.27 40.95
N VAL A 500 19.42 15.90 42.12
CA VAL A 500 20.73 16.16 42.73
C VAL A 500 21.42 14.84 43.12
N ARG A 501 20.70 13.93 43.78
CA ARG A 501 21.25 12.61 44.16
C ARG A 501 21.73 11.83 42.95
N ARG A 502 20.94 11.84 41.87
CA ARG A 502 21.24 11.12 40.63
C ARG A 502 22.45 11.69 39.89
N LYS A 503 22.73 12.99 40.03
CA LYS A 503 23.96 13.60 39.52
C LYS A 503 25.19 13.18 40.32
N GLN A 504 25.06 13.04 41.64
CA GLN A 504 26.14 12.61 42.53
C GLN A 504 26.45 11.11 42.41
N GLN A 505 25.41 10.28 42.21
CA GLN A 505 25.51 8.83 42.08
C GLN A 505 24.67 8.37 40.89
N PRO A 506 25.26 8.27 39.68
CA PRO A 506 24.54 7.79 38.51
C PRO A 506 24.17 6.30 38.70
N PRO A 507 22.92 5.90 38.44
CA PRO A 507 22.51 4.51 38.59
C PRO A 507 23.26 3.61 37.59
N PRO A 508 23.57 2.36 37.96
CA PRO A 508 24.15 1.39 37.04
C PRO A 508 23.21 1.14 35.86
N ARG A 509 23.76 1.12 34.63
CA ARG A 509 22.99 0.81 33.42
C ARG A 509 22.46 -0.63 33.51
N ALA A 510 21.14 -0.79 33.67
CA ALA A 510 20.50 -2.08 33.51
C ALA A 510 20.31 -2.37 32.00
N PRO A 511 20.77 -3.51 31.47
CA PRO A 511 20.42 -3.94 30.13
C PRO A 511 18.92 -4.25 30.06
N SER A 512 18.24 -3.62 29.11
CA SER A 512 16.80 -3.78 28.85
C SER A 512 16.60 -4.93 27.84
N ASP A 513 16.69 -6.18 28.30
CA ASP A 513 16.51 -7.40 27.48
C ASP A 513 15.09 -7.99 27.55
N GLN A 514 14.05 -7.16 27.77
CA GLN A 514 12.68 -7.67 27.70
C GLN A 514 12.17 -7.66 26.25
N PRO A 515 11.63 -8.78 25.73
CA PRO A 515 10.95 -8.77 24.44
C PRO A 515 9.77 -7.80 24.53
N MET A 516 9.78 -6.77 23.68
CA MET A 516 8.72 -5.77 23.65
C MET A 516 7.46 -6.39 23.04
N ASP A 517 6.39 -6.51 23.82
CA ASP A 517 5.06 -6.86 23.30
C ASP A 517 4.46 -5.64 22.60
N ILE A 518 4.47 -5.65 21.27
CA ILE A 518 3.99 -4.55 20.40
C ILE A 518 2.45 -4.46 20.41
N GLY A 519 1.76 -5.45 20.97
CA GLY A 519 0.30 -5.57 20.93
C GLY A 519 -0.23 -5.87 19.53
N THR A 520 -1.55 -5.82 19.38
CA THR A 520 -2.27 -6.15 18.14
C THR A 520 -2.56 -4.92 17.28
N SER A 521 -2.58 -5.12 15.96
CA SER A 521 -2.99 -4.07 15.00
C SER A 521 -4.51 -4.03 14.82
N LEU A 522 -5.02 -2.92 14.24
CA LEU A 522 -6.43 -2.80 13.86
C LEU A 522 -6.92 -3.97 13.01
N ILE A 523 -6.12 -4.39 12.04
CA ILE A 523 -6.45 -5.48 11.12
C ILE A 523 -6.59 -6.80 11.89
N GLN A 524 -5.64 -7.09 12.79
CA GLN A 524 -5.66 -8.32 13.60
C GLN A 524 -6.87 -8.35 14.55
N ASP A 525 -7.16 -7.24 15.22
CA ASP A 525 -8.30 -7.15 16.12
C ASP A 525 -9.63 -7.34 15.37
N MET A 526 -9.79 -6.69 14.21
CA MET A 526 -11.01 -6.80 13.40
C MET A 526 -11.17 -8.19 12.77
N LYS A 527 -10.07 -8.86 12.41
CA LYS A 527 -10.08 -10.25 11.96
C LYS A 527 -10.60 -11.18 13.06
N ALA A 528 -10.02 -11.12 14.25
CA ALA A 528 -10.49 -11.90 15.40
C ALA A 528 -11.96 -11.59 15.75
N TYR A 529 -12.39 -10.35 15.55
CA TYR A 529 -13.76 -9.92 15.76
C TYR A 529 -14.76 -10.57 14.80
N LEU A 530 -14.42 -10.67 13.50
CA LEU A 530 -15.23 -11.38 12.49
C LEU A 530 -15.28 -12.89 12.74
N GLU A 531 -14.17 -13.47 13.19
CA GLU A 531 -14.00 -14.92 13.45
C GLU A 531 -14.69 -15.40 14.72
N GLY A 532 -15.26 -14.50 15.54
CA GLY A 532 -16.18 -14.86 16.62
C GLY A 532 -16.08 -14.02 17.88
N ALA A 533 -14.99 -13.27 18.10
CA ALA A 533 -14.81 -12.50 19.33
C ALA A 533 -15.87 -11.39 19.54
N GLY A 534 -16.55 -10.98 18.46
CA GLY A 534 -17.61 -9.97 18.44
C GLY A 534 -19.05 -10.50 18.40
N ALA A 535 -19.27 -11.82 18.41
CA ALA A 535 -20.61 -12.39 18.14
C ALA A 535 -21.73 -11.85 19.06
N GLU A 536 -21.41 -11.55 20.33
CA GLU A 536 -22.37 -10.99 21.31
C GLU A 536 -22.72 -9.51 21.10
N PHE A 537 -22.02 -8.82 20.19
CA PHE A 537 -22.22 -7.41 19.88
C PHE A 537 -22.83 -7.19 18.49
N CYS A 538 -23.15 -8.27 17.76
CA CYS A 538 -23.84 -8.17 16.47
C CYS A 538 -25.23 -7.55 16.64
N ASP A 539 -25.55 -6.57 15.80
CA ASP A 539 -26.76 -5.75 15.88
C ASP A 539 -27.58 -5.79 14.58
N ILE A 540 -27.14 -6.60 13.60
CA ILE A 540 -27.83 -6.88 12.35
C ILE A 540 -27.56 -8.31 11.86
N THR A 541 -28.51 -8.87 11.12
CA THR A 541 -28.36 -10.18 10.49
C THR A 541 -28.39 -10.04 8.97
N LEU A 542 -27.36 -10.54 8.29
CA LEU A 542 -27.28 -10.60 6.83
C LEU A 542 -27.78 -11.97 6.37
N LEU A 543 -28.77 -11.99 5.47
CA LEU A 543 -29.36 -13.21 4.93
C LEU A 543 -28.77 -13.50 3.54
N LEU A 544 -28.05 -14.62 3.42
CA LEU A 544 -27.57 -15.15 2.14
C LEU A 544 -28.38 -16.40 1.77
N ASP A 545 -29.29 -16.29 0.81
CA ASP A 545 -30.18 -17.39 0.39
C ASP A 545 -30.91 -18.07 1.58
N GLY A 546 -31.43 -17.25 2.50
CA GLY A 546 -32.09 -17.72 3.72
C GLY A 546 -31.15 -18.18 4.84
N HIS A 547 -29.83 -18.19 4.63
CA HIS A 547 -28.87 -18.46 5.69
C HIS A 547 -28.50 -17.19 6.47
N PRO A 548 -28.80 -17.11 7.79
CA PRO A 548 -28.49 -15.93 8.58
C PRO A 548 -27.01 -15.86 8.98
N ARG A 549 -26.42 -14.69 8.81
CA ARG A 549 -25.07 -14.34 9.25
C ARG A 549 -25.10 -13.05 10.09
N PRO A 550 -24.89 -13.13 11.42
CA PRO A 550 -24.78 -11.94 12.26
C PRO A 550 -23.60 -11.06 11.86
N ALA A 551 -23.78 -9.73 11.91
CA ALA A 551 -22.79 -8.72 11.56
C ALA A 551 -22.96 -7.44 12.41
N HIS A 552 -22.11 -6.43 12.16
CA HIS A 552 -22.12 -5.14 12.88
C HIS A 552 -22.44 -3.96 11.95
N LYS A 553 -23.49 -3.20 12.24
CA LYS A 553 -23.92 -2.05 11.43
C LYS A 553 -22.83 -1.01 11.27
N ALA A 554 -22.17 -0.63 12.36
CA ALA A 554 -21.12 0.38 12.35
C ALA A 554 -19.98 0.00 11.39
N ILE A 555 -19.56 -1.28 11.39
CA ILE A 555 -18.50 -1.77 10.50
C ILE A 555 -18.97 -1.78 9.04
N LEU A 556 -20.18 -2.25 8.77
CA LEU A 556 -20.75 -2.27 7.41
C LEU A 556 -20.89 -0.85 6.84
N ALA A 557 -21.48 0.08 7.60
CA ALA A 557 -21.69 1.46 7.20
C ALA A 557 -20.36 2.21 6.95
N ALA A 558 -19.35 1.97 7.78
CA ALA A 558 -18.04 2.59 7.58
C ALA A 558 -17.39 2.22 6.24
N ARG A 559 -17.69 1.02 5.71
CA ARG A 559 -17.02 0.47 4.53
C ARG A 559 -17.84 0.60 3.25
N SER A 560 -19.14 0.87 3.37
CA SER A 560 -20.11 0.81 2.28
C SER A 560 -21.16 1.91 2.40
N SER A 561 -21.18 2.78 1.40
CA SER A 561 -22.20 3.83 1.29
C SER A 561 -23.62 3.26 1.11
N TYR A 562 -23.76 2.07 0.52
CA TYR A 562 -25.04 1.37 0.42
C TYR A 562 -25.60 1.02 1.80
N PHE A 563 -24.80 0.36 2.65
CA PHE A 563 -25.23 0.00 4.01
C PHE A 563 -25.47 1.25 4.87
N GLU A 564 -24.61 2.28 4.75
CA GLU A 564 -24.84 3.57 5.40
C GLU A 564 -26.19 4.20 5.01
N ALA A 565 -26.49 4.29 3.71
CA ALA A 565 -27.74 4.86 3.22
C ALA A 565 -28.95 4.02 3.66
N MET A 566 -28.83 2.69 3.62
CA MET A 566 -29.86 1.75 4.05
C MET A 566 -30.18 1.93 5.53
N PHE A 567 -29.18 1.91 6.42
CA PHE A 567 -29.43 2.03 7.87
C PHE A 567 -29.95 3.41 8.27
N ARG A 568 -29.63 4.44 7.48
CA ARG A 568 -30.14 5.79 7.71
C ARG A 568 -31.59 5.96 7.25
N SER A 569 -31.98 5.34 6.14
CA SER A 569 -33.22 5.68 5.41
C SER A 569 -34.27 4.58 5.44
N PHE A 570 -33.86 3.31 5.47
CA PHE A 570 -34.73 2.15 5.30
C PHE A 570 -34.23 0.97 6.14
N MET A 571 -34.19 1.14 7.46
CA MET A 571 -33.79 0.07 8.37
C MET A 571 -34.91 -0.99 8.45
N PRO A 572 -34.62 -2.28 8.15
CA PRO A 572 -35.62 -3.35 8.28
C PRO A 572 -36.11 -3.50 9.72
N GLU A 573 -37.42 -3.69 9.90
CA GLU A 573 -38.06 -3.80 11.24
C GLU A 573 -37.60 -5.05 12.01
N ASP A 574 -37.31 -6.14 11.28
CA ASP A 574 -36.81 -7.40 11.83
C ASP A 574 -35.27 -7.43 11.99
N GLY A 575 -34.58 -6.36 11.57
CA GLY A 575 -33.11 -6.27 11.59
C GLY A 575 -32.41 -7.24 10.63
N GLN A 576 -33.11 -7.74 9.61
CA GLN A 576 -32.57 -8.68 8.62
C GLN A 576 -32.37 -8.01 7.27
N VAL A 577 -31.21 -8.22 6.65
CA VAL A 577 -30.87 -7.65 5.34
C VAL A 577 -30.53 -8.75 4.37
N ASN A 578 -31.31 -8.87 3.29
CA ASN A 578 -31.02 -9.79 2.20
C ASN A 578 -29.80 -9.34 1.41
N ILE A 579 -28.86 -10.26 1.19
CA ILE A 579 -27.61 -10.02 0.46
C ILE A 579 -27.75 -10.53 -0.96
N SER A 580 -27.65 -9.62 -1.93
CA SER A 580 -27.55 -9.91 -3.35
C SER A 580 -26.63 -8.89 -4.04
N ILE A 581 -26.05 -9.23 -5.19
CA ILE A 581 -25.30 -8.31 -6.05
C ILE A 581 -26.09 -8.20 -7.35
N GLY A 582 -26.91 -7.15 -7.46
CA GLY A 582 -27.92 -7.07 -8.52
C GLY A 582 -28.93 -8.20 -8.42
N GLU A 583 -29.12 -8.94 -9.51
CA GLU A 583 -30.02 -10.11 -9.59
C GLU A 583 -29.35 -11.41 -9.13
N MET A 584 -28.07 -11.37 -8.78
CA MET A 584 -27.28 -12.56 -8.42
C MET A 584 -27.12 -12.70 -6.91
N VAL A 585 -27.26 -13.91 -6.39
CA VAL A 585 -26.84 -14.26 -5.02
C VAL A 585 -25.43 -14.84 -5.07
N PRO A 586 -24.44 -14.24 -4.37
CA PRO A 586 -23.07 -14.75 -4.38
C PRO A 586 -22.96 -16.11 -3.67
N SER A 587 -21.91 -16.88 -3.99
CA SER A 587 -21.60 -18.10 -3.24
C SER A 587 -21.30 -17.77 -1.77
N ARG A 588 -21.46 -18.76 -0.88
CA ARG A 588 -21.10 -18.59 0.54
C ARG A 588 -19.63 -18.19 0.74
N GLN A 589 -18.72 -18.77 -0.03
CA GLN A 589 -17.29 -18.45 0.04
C GLN A 589 -17.01 -17.02 -0.41
N ALA A 590 -17.60 -16.60 -1.54
CA ALA A 590 -17.50 -15.23 -2.01
C ALA A 590 -18.10 -14.23 -1.01
N PHE A 591 -19.23 -14.56 -0.39
CA PHE A 591 -19.83 -13.73 0.65
C PHE A 591 -18.92 -13.60 1.88
N GLU A 592 -18.30 -14.70 2.33
CA GLU A 592 -17.31 -14.65 3.40
C GLU A 592 -16.09 -13.79 3.01
N SER A 593 -15.58 -13.94 1.78
CA SER A 593 -14.49 -13.11 1.23
C SER A 593 -14.85 -11.62 1.20
N MET A 594 -16.10 -11.28 0.88
CA MET A 594 -16.61 -9.90 0.97
C MET A 594 -16.59 -9.38 2.41
N LEU A 595 -17.00 -10.19 3.39
CA LEU A 595 -16.97 -9.80 4.80
C LEU A 595 -15.53 -9.62 5.33
N ARG A 596 -14.59 -10.47 4.91
CA ARG A 596 -13.16 -10.33 5.23
C ARG A 596 -12.60 -8.98 4.71
N TYR A 597 -12.96 -8.62 3.48
CA TYR A 597 -12.63 -7.31 2.91
C TYR A 597 -13.24 -6.15 3.70
N ILE A 598 -14.52 -6.25 4.07
CA ILE A 598 -15.21 -5.21 4.85
C ILE A 598 -14.54 -5.03 6.22
N TYR A 599 -14.36 -6.11 6.99
CA TYR A 599 -13.91 -6.00 8.38
C TYR A 599 -12.44 -5.61 8.52
N TYR A 600 -11.55 -6.21 7.71
CA TYR A 600 -10.11 -6.05 7.87
C TYR A 600 -9.33 -5.90 6.56
N GLY A 601 -10.02 -5.71 5.43
CA GLY A 601 -9.39 -5.30 4.16
C GLY A 601 -8.65 -6.39 3.39
N GLU A 602 -8.86 -7.66 3.73
CA GLU A 602 -8.27 -8.79 3.00
C GLU A 602 -8.89 -8.92 1.61
N VAL A 603 -8.03 -9.11 0.62
CA VAL A 603 -8.44 -9.31 -0.78
C VAL A 603 -7.96 -10.66 -1.33
N ASN A 604 -7.11 -11.38 -0.60
CA ASN A 604 -6.63 -12.67 -1.07
C ASN A 604 -7.81 -13.66 -1.13
N MET A 605 -8.14 -14.10 -2.35
CA MET A 605 -9.28 -14.96 -2.60
C MET A 605 -9.08 -15.71 -3.93
N PRO A 606 -9.71 -16.87 -4.10
CA PRO A 606 -9.56 -17.63 -5.34
C PRO A 606 -10.26 -16.92 -6.52
N PRO A 607 -9.88 -17.22 -7.78
CA PRO A 607 -10.42 -16.52 -8.95
C PRO A 607 -11.94 -16.66 -9.12
N GLU A 608 -12.54 -17.76 -8.66
CA GLU A 608 -13.98 -18.00 -8.71
C GLU A 608 -14.72 -16.97 -7.86
N ASP A 609 -14.26 -16.74 -6.61
CA ASP A 609 -14.80 -15.72 -5.71
C ASP A 609 -14.63 -14.31 -6.28
N SER A 610 -13.49 -14.06 -6.94
CA SER A 610 -13.20 -12.77 -7.56
C SER A 610 -14.21 -12.39 -8.64
N LEU A 611 -14.77 -13.38 -9.34
CA LEU A 611 -15.78 -13.14 -10.36
C LEU A 611 -17.12 -12.72 -9.76
N TYR A 612 -17.54 -13.35 -8.67
CA TYR A 612 -18.75 -12.93 -7.93
C TYR A 612 -18.59 -11.53 -7.33
N LEU A 613 -17.40 -11.21 -6.81
CA LEU A 613 -17.13 -9.96 -6.12
C LEU A 613 -16.71 -8.81 -7.04
N PHE A 614 -16.45 -9.06 -8.32
CA PHE A 614 -16.03 -8.02 -9.26
C PHE A 614 -17.03 -6.84 -9.33
N ALA A 615 -18.33 -7.13 -9.26
CA ALA A 615 -19.39 -6.12 -9.27
C ALA A 615 -19.77 -5.59 -7.87
N ALA A 616 -19.33 -6.25 -6.80
CA ALA A 616 -19.71 -5.90 -5.43
C ALA A 616 -19.36 -4.44 -5.05
N PRO A 617 -18.18 -3.89 -5.40
CA PRO A 617 -17.83 -2.51 -5.07
C PRO A 617 -18.77 -1.45 -5.65
N TYR A 618 -19.29 -1.66 -6.87
CA TYR A 618 -20.26 -0.74 -7.47
C TYR A 618 -21.64 -0.87 -6.83
N TYR A 619 -22.08 -2.11 -6.61
CA TYR A 619 -23.42 -2.37 -6.07
C TYR A 619 -23.55 -1.93 -4.60
N TYR A 620 -22.58 -2.31 -3.77
CA TYR A 620 -22.54 -1.93 -2.36
C TYR A 620 -21.87 -0.57 -2.12
N GLY A 621 -21.40 0.11 -3.16
CA GLY A 621 -20.79 1.43 -3.06
C GLY A 621 -19.65 1.48 -2.04
N PHE A 622 -18.67 0.58 -2.16
CA PHE A 622 -17.49 0.61 -1.29
C PHE A 622 -16.69 1.89 -1.53
N TYR A 623 -16.22 2.51 -0.45
CA TYR A 623 -15.48 3.78 -0.52
C TYR A 623 -14.13 3.67 -1.26
N ASN A 624 -13.69 2.44 -1.53
CA ASN A 624 -12.42 2.13 -2.14
C ASN A 624 -12.58 1.02 -3.20
N ASN A 625 -11.98 1.22 -4.36
CA ASN A 625 -11.99 0.28 -5.48
C ASN A 625 -10.93 -0.82 -5.39
N ARG A 626 -10.23 -0.97 -4.24
CA ARG A 626 -9.20 -2.00 -3.99
C ARG A 626 -9.68 -3.40 -4.30
N LEU A 627 -10.86 -3.76 -3.80
CA LEU A 627 -11.44 -5.08 -4.04
C LEU A 627 -11.64 -5.31 -5.54
N GLN A 628 -12.18 -4.32 -6.25
CA GLN A 628 -12.42 -4.41 -7.68
C GLN A 628 -11.12 -4.61 -8.48
N ALA A 629 -10.10 -3.78 -8.19
CA ALA A 629 -8.83 -3.84 -8.89
C ALA A 629 -8.14 -5.18 -8.66
N TYR A 630 -8.17 -5.69 -7.42
CA TYR A 630 -7.64 -7.01 -7.13
C TYR A 630 -8.43 -8.10 -7.85
N CYS A 631 -9.76 -8.09 -7.80
CA CYS A 631 -10.58 -9.09 -8.51
C CYS A 631 -10.26 -9.08 -10.01
N LYS A 632 -10.12 -7.91 -10.63
CA LYS A 632 -9.72 -7.78 -12.04
C LYS A 632 -8.38 -8.46 -12.31
N GLN A 633 -7.36 -8.10 -11.54
CA GLN A 633 -6.01 -8.62 -11.71
C GLN A 633 -5.94 -10.12 -11.46
N ASN A 634 -6.62 -10.61 -10.42
CA ASN A 634 -6.67 -12.02 -10.08
C ASN A 634 -7.30 -12.84 -11.22
N LEU A 635 -8.36 -12.32 -11.83
CA LEU A 635 -8.99 -12.91 -13.01
C LEU A 635 -8.10 -12.84 -14.25
N GLU A 636 -7.30 -11.80 -14.44
CA GLU A 636 -6.40 -11.68 -15.60
C GLU A 636 -5.17 -12.61 -15.49
N MET A 637 -4.63 -12.78 -14.28
CA MET A 637 -3.35 -13.46 -14.06
C MET A 637 -3.48 -14.94 -13.68
N ASN A 638 -4.58 -15.34 -13.03
CA ASN A 638 -4.70 -16.65 -12.39
C ASN A 638 -5.77 -17.56 -13.03
N VAL A 639 -6.25 -17.25 -14.23
CA VAL A 639 -7.06 -18.19 -15.02
C VAL A 639 -6.13 -19.21 -15.68
N THR A 640 -6.30 -20.48 -15.31
CA THR A 640 -5.47 -21.61 -15.75
C THR A 640 -6.34 -22.80 -16.15
N VAL A 641 -5.73 -23.81 -16.77
CA VAL A 641 -6.42 -25.07 -17.11
C VAL A 641 -7.09 -25.74 -15.91
N GLN A 642 -6.53 -25.56 -14.72
CA GLN A 642 -6.99 -26.25 -13.51
C GLN A 642 -8.30 -25.66 -12.96
N ASN A 643 -8.51 -24.35 -13.12
CA ASN A 643 -9.66 -23.64 -12.56
C ASN A 643 -10.64 -23.10 -13.62
N VAL A 644 -10.29 -23.16 -14.92
CA VAL A 644 -11.09 -22.62 -16.03
C VAL A 644 -12.55 -23.10 -16.05
N LEU A 645 -12.83 -24.32 -15.59
CA LEU A 645 -14.20 -24.86 -15.54
C LEU A 645 -15.04 -24.21 -14.44
N GLN A 646 -14.48 -23.99 -13.26
CA GLN A 646 -15.16 -23.35 -12.15
C GLN A 646 -15.40 -21.86 -12.44
N ILE A 647 -14.40 -21.20 -13.06
CA ILE A 647 -14.51 -19.82 -13.52
C ILE A 647 -15.55 -19.69 -14.63
N LEU A 648 -15.64 -20.66 -15.55
CA LEU A 648 -16.68 -20.68 -16.58
C LEU A 648 -18.09 -20.76 -15.98
N GLU A 649 -18.30 -21.62 -14.98
CA GLU A 649 -19.58 -21.71 -14.26
C GLU A 649 -19.92 -20.39 -13.56
N ALA A 650 -18.95 -19.81 -12.85
CA ALA A 650 -19.14 -18.52 -12.19
C ALA A 650 -19.39 -17.39 -13.20
N ALA A 651 -18.77 -17.42 -14.39
CA ALA A 651 -18.98 -16.45 -15.47
C ALA A 651 -20.39 -16.54 -16.05
N ASP A 652 -20.93 -17.75 -16.13
CA ASP A 652 -22.31 -17.96 -16.56
C ASP A 652 -23.31 -17.44 -15.52
N LYS A 653 -23.09 -17.75 -14.24
CA LYS A 653 -23.95 -17.24 -13.14
C LYS A 653 -23.92 -15.71 -13.01
N THR A 654 -22.74 -15.11 -13.19
CA THR A 654 -22.54 -13.65 -13.15
C THR A 654 -22.90 -12.94 -14.45
N GLN A 655 -23.26 -13.68 -15.51
CA GLN A 655 -23.49 -13.16 -16.87
C GLN A 655 -22.29 -12.37 -17.44
N ALA A 656 -21.08 -12.72 -17.02
CA ALA A 656 -19.83 -12.11 -17.49
C ALA A 656 -19.41 -12.69 -18.85
N LEU A 657 -20.04 -12.20 -19.93
CA LEU A 657 -19.88 -12.74 -21.30
C LEU A 657 -18.43 -12.76 -21.80
N ASP A 658 -17.64 -11.73 -21.49
CA ASP A 658 -16.25 -11.66 -21.95
C ASP A 658 -15.36 -12.68 -21.23
N MET A 659 -15.55 -12.86 -19.93
CA MET A 659 -14.86 -13.90 -19.16
C MET A 659 -15.28 -15.29 -19.64
N LYS A 660 -16.58 -15.48 -19.90
CA LYS A 660 -17.10 -16.72 -20.48
C LYS A 660 -16.42 -17.03 -21.81
N ARG A 661 -16.30 -16.07 -22.72
CA ARG A 661 -15.58 -16.24 -24.00
C ARG A 661 -14.11 -16.58 -23.79
N HIS A 662 -13.44 -15.91 -22.85
CA HIS A 662 -12.04 -16.15 -22.53
C HIS A 662 -11.80 -17.57 -21.99
N CYS A 663 -12.62 -18.03 -21.04
CA CYS A 663 -12.58 -19.39 -20.51
C CYS A 663 -12.80 -20.43 -21.63
N LEU A 664 -13.78 -20.21 -22.50
CA LEU A 664 -14.05 -21.10 -23.63
C LEU A 664 -12.88 -21.17 -24.61
N HIS A 665 -12.22 -20.04 -24.88
CA HIS A 665 -11.03 -20.01 -25.71
C HIS A 665 -9.89 -20.87 -25.12
N ILE A 666 -9.63 -20.75 -23.81
CA ILE A 666 -8.63 -21.57 -23.11
C ILE A 666 -8.99 -23.06 -23.16
N ILE A 667 -10.27 -23.40 -22.92
CA ILE A 667 -10.76 -24.79 -22.95
C ILE A 667 -10.57 -25.40 -24.34
N VAL A 668 -10.92 -24.68 -25.41
CA VAL A 668 -10.77 -25.17 -26.79
C VAL A 668 -9.29 -25.36 -27.12
N HIS A 669 -8.43 -24.39 -26.80
CA HIS A 669 -6.99 -24.48 -27.10
C HIS A 669 -6.24 -25.55 -26.29
N GLN A 670 -6.69 -25.85 -25.08
CA GLN A 670 -6.01 -26.79 -24.17
C GLN A 670 -6.90 -27.98 -23.79
N PHE A 671 -7.81 -28.36 -24.69
CA PHE A 671 -8.86 -29.36 -24.46
C PHE A 671 -8.34 -30.71 -23.97
N THR A 672 -7.22 -31.21 -24.52
CA THR A 672 -6.61 -32.48 -24.10
C THR A 672 -6.19 -32.48 -22.62
N LYS A 673 -5.70 -31.34 -22.11
CA LYS A 673 -5.33 -31.18 -20.70
C LYS A 673 -6.56 -31.04 -19.80
N VAL A 674 -7.56 -30.28 -20.23
CA VAL A 674 -8.84 -30.14 -19.50
C VAL A 674 -9.56 -31.49 -19.40
N ARG A 675 -9.59 -32.27 -20.48
CA ARG A 675 -10.20 -33.61 -20.52
C ARG A 675 -9.51 -34.58 -19.56
N ALA A 676 -8.18 -34.54 -19.47
CA ALA A 676 -7.43 -35.37 -18.52
C ALA A 676 -7.78 -35.02 -17.06
N LEU A 677 -8.03 -33.74 -16.76
CA LEU A 677 -8.42 -33.26 -15.44
C LEU A 677 -9.84 -33.70 -15.06
N LEU A 678 -10.77 -33.66 -16.02
CA LEU A 678 -12.12 -34.21 -15.90
C LEU A 678 -12.13 -35.74 -15.71
N ALA A 679 -11.14 -36.46 -16.24
CA ALA A 679 -11.01 -37.90 -16.03
C ALA A 679 -10.49 -38.26 -14.62
N GLN A 680 -9.82 -37.32 -13.94
CA GLN A 680 -9.30 -37.49 -12.57
C GLN A 680 -10.32 -37.11 -11.50
N HIS A 681 -11.18 -36.12 -11.78
CA HIS A 681 -12.26 -35.69 -10.90
C HIS A 681 -13.57 -36.27 -11.41
N SER A 682 -14.07 -37.34 -10.79
CA SER A 682 -15.37 -37.95 -11.06
C SER A 682 -16.52 -36.99 -10.73
N LEU A 683 -16.71 -35.96 -11.56
CA LEU A 683 -17.80 -34.99 -11.44
C LEU A 683 -19.08 -35.55 -12.07
N PRO A 684 -20.24 -35.43 -11.40
CA PRO A 684 -21.49 -36.01 -11.86
C PRO A 684 -22.25 -35.01 -12.74
N THR A 685 -21.81 -34.76 -13.97
CA THR A 685 -22.68 -34.11 -14.98
C THR A 685 -22.44 -34.68 -16.37
N PRO A 686 -23.47 -35.25 -17.05
CA PRO A 686 -23.33 -35.88 -18.36
C PRO A 686 -23.17 -34.90 -19.54
N HIS A 687 -23.18 -33.59 -19.30
CA HIS A 687 -23.17 -32.57 -20.36
C HIS A 687 -21.78 -32.19 -20.90
N ILE A 688 -20.70 -32.73 -20.33
CA ILE A 688 -19.31 -32.28 -20.61
C ILE A 688 -18.48 -33.35 -21.36
N GLN A 689 -19.05 -34.52 -21.68
CA GLN A 689 -18.28 -35.63 -22.24
C GLN A 689 -18.03 -35.56 -23.75
N ASP A 690 -18.73 -34.71 -24.50
CA ASP A 690 -18.62 -34.66 -25.97
C ASP A 690 -18.30 -33.23 -26.50
N PRO A 691 -17.23 -33.03 -27.32
CA PRO A 691 -16.87 -31.72 -27.85
C PRO A 691 -17.96 -31.12 -28.75
N LEU A 692 -18.77 -31.96 -29.39
CA LEU A 692 -19.93 -31.54 -30.19
C LEU A 692 -21.09 -31.05 -29.32
N SER A 693 -21.36 -31.67 -28.16
CA SER A 693 -22.46 -31.24 -27.29
C SER A 693 -22.13 -29.94 -26.55
N LEU A 694 -20.86 -29.74 -26.17
CA LEU A 694 -20.42 -28.50 -25.51
C LEU A 694 -20.44 -27.31 -26.49
N GLY A 695 -19.98 -27.50 -27.73
CA GLY A 695 -20.04 -26.47 -28.77
C GLY A 695 -21.47 -26.05 -29.13
N ILE A 696 -22.41 -27.01 -29.13
CA ILE A 696 -23.82 -26.78 -29.45
C ILE A 696 -24.59 -26.15 -28.26
N SER A 697 -24.29 -26.52 -27.00
CA SER A 697 -24.99 -25.94 -25.83
C SER A 697 -24.51 -24.53 -25.47
N LEU A 698 -23.28 -24.16 -25.84
CA LEU A 698 -22.67 -22.87 -25.49
C LEU A 698 -22.78 -21.79 -26.58
N GLY A 699 -23.50 -22.06 -27.67
CA GLY A 699 -23.80 -21.06 -28.71
C GLY A 699 -22.60 -20.60 -29.53
N LEU A 700 -21.48 -21.35 -29.51
CA LEU A 700 -20.32 -21.07 -30.34
C LEU A 700 -20.60 -21.52 -31.78
N GLN A 701 -20.91 -20.58 -32.68
CA GLN A 701 -20.68 -20.78 -34.11
C GLN A 701 -19.17 -20.79 -34.36
N ALA A 702 -18.48 -21.86 -33.98
CA ALA A 702 -17.11 -22.10 -34.38
C ALA A 702 -17.10 -22.63 -35.81
N THR A 703 -16.41 -21.90 -36.68
CA THR A 703 -16.13 -22.21 -38.07
C THR A 703 -15.61 -23.64 -38.23
N HIS A 704 -16.20 -24.33 -39.21
CA HIS A 704 -16.09 -25.74 -39.54
C HIS A 704 -14.68 -26.25 -39.95
N ALA A 705 -13.60 -25.48 -39.73
CA ALA A 705 -12.37 -25.60 -40.51
C ALA A 705 -11.12 -26.11 -39.77
N ALA A 706 -11.16 -26.33 -38.44
CA ALA A 706 -9.94 -26.66 -37.68
C ALA A 706 -9.89 -28.07 -37.04
N ILE A 707 -10.87 -28.95 -37.30
CA ILE A 707 -10.97 -30.28 -36.63
C ILE A 707 -10.80 -31.45 -37.59
N THR A 708 -10.31 -31.23 -38.81
CA THR A 708 -10.01 -32.32 -39.76
C THR A 708 -8.54 -32.32 -40.15
N GLU A 709 -7.67 -32.86 -39.30
CA GLU A 709 -6.51 -33.59 -39.79
C GLU A 709 -6.87 -35.09 -39.81
N PRO A 710 -6.71 -35.78 -40.94
CA PRO A 710 -7.01 -37.20 -41.03
C PRO A 710 -5.90 -38.00 -40.33
N ALA A 711 -6.32 -38.98 -39.52
CA ALA A 711 -5.46 -40.03 -39.04
C ALA A 711 -4.76 -40.71 -40.23
N ALA A 712 -3.45 -40.47 -40.38
CA ALA A 712 -2.62 -41.26 -41.27
C ALA A 712 -2.25 -42.56 -40.56
N ALA A 713 -2.81 -43.66 -41.06
CA ALA A 713 -2.35 -45.01 -40.78
C ALA A 713 -1.07 -45.29 -41.60
N ALA A 714 0.04 -45.56 -40.92
CA ALA A 714 1.12 -46.50 -41.27
C ALA A 714 2.13 -46.55 -40.13
#